data_AF-A0A1Z4R5K0-F1
#
_entry.id   AF-A0A1Z4R5K0-F1
#
_cell.length_a   1.000
_cell.length_b   1.000
_cell.length_c   1.000
_cell.angle_alpha   90.00
_cell.angle_beta   90.00
_cell.angle_gamma   90.00
#
_symmetry.space_group_name_H-M   'P 1'
#
loop_
_entity.id
_entity.type
_entity.pdbx_description
1 polymer ?
#
loop_
_entity_poly.entity_id
_entity_poly.type
_entity_poly.pdbx_seq_one_letter_code
_entity_poly.pdbx_strand_id
1 'polypeptide(L)'
;MKHQRNLRAKEKGKEQLLLCRCILGIAKNKSQLTILVIHLLISFSLPIGAATAQTPNPVKITVNSNQDEITPNEQLTLREAIALTNNTLTLDQLTPSEKAQIQPASGNSRIEFNLVAGQTTIQLTDVLPAITSPGIVIDGTTQPGYDTAQPANAQAYVPALPTRPVIAITPAGGKEVFRGLSVVADNITIRGLSLYGFTSKHQTTASLPPADIFIASSDSKNYTNPPKNVVIENNWLGITPDEKMPETTSAFGVSVFNSIGTVIKNNRISYHDGSGIITGFRAEGMQVLENIIIANGLAGMPDAMRLEGKIGRSQIRANLLCANDGSGIFLFKPEGSIEIKDNDIRYNGRRLRRAAVYLMGSEHKVTDNQISHQAGSGVTVTAFPPSGSFNQGTSIRNLIENNRFAKLEGLSIDLNTRGHVGVQDFQTGDGKNPPRTSANRRLDTGNGAINSPEFLTQEFLNINGKTRIDGTAEPGSQIQIYQVKESALHQVIAATKADEKGKFAATLEELQPGEMISAIATHPQYGTSEPAYSAVVMSTNPETMTQVRQKLELEKNRDVLTQPSGEIPNCTTPKPPAPTPEPEPPVPPTPEPIRLRVPNNIHYALDKDFISAASGKVLDKIVAVLQQYPTIVIELQGHTDARASDAYNKDLAFRRARNARNYLIKKGIAPERMTIRSFGERKLKTPGRSRVEHAYNRRVEIMFFDIRGIEIILDSQDEDLQIEK
;
A
#
# COMPACT_ATOMS: atom_id res chain seq x y z
N MET A 1 -10.17 -46.83 13.41
CA MET A 1 -9.70 -48.09 12.79
C MET A 1 -9.43 -47.87 11.31
N LYS A 2 -8.21 -48.24 10.91
CA LYS A 2 -7.70 -48.52 9.55
C LYS A 2 -8.75 -48.54 8.42
N HIS A 3 -8.61 -47.64 7.44
CA HIS A 3 -8.22 -47.96 6.06
C HIS A 3 -8.27 -46.72 5.15
N GLN A 4 -7.30 -46.63 4.24
CA GLN A 4 -7.31 -45.81 3.01
C GLN A 4 -7.16 -44.27 3.11
N ARG A 5 -5.92 -43.86 3.39
CA ARG A 5 -5.19 -42.69 2.84
C ARG A 5 -3.72 -43.14 2.83
N ASN A 6 -2.86 -43.07 1.81
CA ASN A 6 -2.79 -42.33 0.57
C ASN A 6 -1.93 -43.14 -0.40
N LEU A 7 -2.45 -43.41 -1.61
CA LEU A 7 -1.65 -43.43 -2.82
C LEU A 7 -1.36 -41.98 -3.22
N ARG A 8 -0.20 -41.72 -3.82
CA ARG A 8 0.41 -40.41 -4.14
C ARG A 8 1.26 -39.77 -3.04
N ALA A 9 2.32 -40.47 -2.67
CA ALA A 9 3.61 -39.89 -2.25
C ALA A 9 4.71 -40.95 -2.43
N LYS A 10 5.09 -41.25 -3.67
CA LYS A 10 6.25 -42.07 -4.02
C LYS A 10 6.75 -41.68 -5.41
N GLU A 11 7.36 -40.50 -5.48
CA GLU A 11 8.28 -40.12 -6.55
C GLU A 11 8.96 -38.81 -6.12
N LYS A 12 10.03 -38.97 -5.34
CA LYS A 12 11.17 -38.05 -5.15
C LYS A 12 11.95 -38.52 -3.94
N GLY A 13 13.16 -39.01 -4.18
CA GLY A 13 14.15 -39.30 -3.14
C GLY A 13 14.69 -40.72 -3.16
N LYS A 14 15.48 -41.05 -4.19
CA LYS A 14 16.51 -42.10 -4.17
C LYS A 14 17.32 -41.98 -5.47
N GLU A 15 18.48 -41.36 -5.39
CA GLU A 15 19.73 -41.73 -6.08
C GLU A 15 20.75 -40.60 -5.96
N GLN A 16 21.32 -40.48 -4.75
CA GLN A 16 22.69 -40.03 -4.58
C GLN A 16 23.28 -40.83 -3.40
N LEU A 17 24.46 -41.37 -3.64
CA LEU A 17 25.36 -42.07 -2.72
C LEU A 17 24.96 -43.50 -2.29
N LEU A 18 25.41 -44.48 -3.09
CA LEU A 18 25.99 -45.70 -2.54
C LEU A 18 27.36 -45.97 -3.19
N LEU A 19 28.39 -45.75 -2.37
CA LEU A 19 29.66 -46.45 -2.26
C LEU A 19 30.30 -47.08 -3.51
N CYS A 20 31.42 -46.46 -3.86
CA CYS A 20 32.72 -47.10 -4.07
C CYS A 20 32.90 -48.47 -3.36
N ARG A 21 33.54 -49.39 -4.09
CA ARG A 21 34.14 -50.69 -3.70
C ARG A 21 33.29 -51.96 -3.84
N CYS A 22 33.72 -52.74 -4.84
CA CYS A 22 34.00 -54.19 -4.83
C CYS A 22 33.28 -54.97 -5.94
N ILE A 23 33.83 -54.90 -7.15
CA ILE A 23 33.77 -56.03 -8.08
C ILE A 23 35.21 -56.39 -8.44
N LEU A 24 35.71 -57.44 -7.79
CA LEU A 24 36.94 -58.16 -8.11
C LEU A 24 36.67 -59.64 -7.79
N GLY A 25 36.89 -60.51 -8.79
CA GLY A 25 36.67 -61.96 -8.77
C GLY A 25 35.73 -62.34 -9.92
N ILE A 26 36.11 -63.08 -10.96
CA ILE A 26 36.96 -64.28 -10.99
C ILE A 26 37.73 -64.35 -12.32
N ALA A 27 38.94 -64.88 -12.24
CA ALA A 27 39.97 -65.00 -13.27
C ALA A 27 39.61 -65.89 -14.48
N LYS A 28 40.17 -65.55 -15.65
CA LYS A 28 40.72 -66.50 -16.64
C LYS A 28 41.89 -65.85 -17.41
N ASN A 29 43.08 -66.43 -17.21
CA ASN A 29 44.35 -66.41 -17.96
C ASN A 29 44.26 -66.02 -19.46
N LYS A 30 45.30 -65.47 -20.16
CA LYS A 30 46.76 -65.38 -19.95
C LYS A 30 47.37 -64.38 -20.97
N SER A 31 48.50 -63.79 -20.59
CA SER A 31 49.61 -63.25 -21.42
C SER A 31 49.41 -62.02 -22.33
N GLN A 32 49.77 -60.83 -21.85
CA GLN A 32 51.04 -60.13 -22.14
C GLN A 32 50.89 -58.64 -21.82
N LEU A 33 51.65 -58.17 -20.84
CA LEU A 33 51.82 -56.76 -20.51
C LEU A 33 53.28 -56.59 -20.07
N THR A 34 54.09 -55.89 -20.88
CA THR A 34 55.38 -55.38 -20.44
C THR A 34 55.71 -54.07 -21.15
N ILE A 35 55.54 -52.97 -20.40
CA ILE A 35 56.44 -51.80 -20.32
C ILE A 35 56.63 -50.94 -21.59
N LEU A 36 56.06 -49.73 -21.58
CA LEU A 36 56.88 -48.52 -21.82
C LEU A 36 56.26 -47.30 -21.15
N VAL A 37 57.00 -46.77 -20.20
CA VAL A 37 56.79 -45.52 -19.47
C VAL A 37 57.89 -44.56 -19.94
N ILE A 38 57.55 -43.26 -20.01
CA ILE A 38 58.45 -42.09 -19.99
C ILE A 38 59.06 -41.62 -21.35
N HIS A 39 58.73 -40.35 -21.66
CA HIS A 39 59.36 -39.36 -22.57
C HIS A 39 58.85 -39.24 -24.02
N LEU A 40 57.91 -38.31 -24.23
CA LEU A 40 58.15 -37.20 -25.16
C LEU A 40 57.38 -35.94 -24.70
N LEU A 41 58.17 -34.96 -24.25
CA LEU A 41 57.77 -33.57 -24.01
C LEU A 41 57.53 -32.85 -25.36
N ILE A 42 56.85 -31.71 -25.26
CA ILE A 42 56.71 -30.61 -26.24
C ILE A 42 55.45 -30.72 -27.13
N SER A 43 54.41 -29.93 -26.81
CA SER A 43 53.86 -28.85 -27.65
C SER A 43 52.43 -28.42 -27.23
N PHE A 44 52.19 -27.10 -27.27
CA PHE A 44 50.91 -26.37 -27.21
C PHE A 44 50.18 -26.23 -25.87
N SER A 45 50.70 -25.35 -25.03
CA SER A 45 49.89 -24.49 -24.17
C SER A 45 49.34 -23.31 -24.98
N LEU A 46 48.06 -23.33 -25.33
CA LEU A 46 47.29 -22.11 -25.61
C LEU A 46 46.77 -21.57 -24.27
N PRO A 47 47.01 -20.31 -23.89
CA PRO A 47 46.33 -19.74 -22.74
C PRO A 47 44.87 -19.53 -23.13
N ILE A 48 43.97 -20.25 -22.47
CA ILE A 48 42.58 -19.80 -22.34
C ILE A 48 42.66 -18.58 -21.44
N GLY A 49 42.78 -17.41 -22.04
CA GLY A 49 42.58 -16.15 -21.35
C GLY A 49 41.16 -16.17 -20.80
N ALA A 50 41.02 -16.30 -19.48
CA ALA A 50 39.82 -15.86 -18.81
C ALA A 50 39.68 -14.37 -19.15
N ALA A 51 38.70 -14.04 -19.98
CA ALA A 51 38.27 -12.66 -20.14
C ALA A 51 37.75 -12.22 -18.78
N THR A 52 38.62 -11.59 -18.00
CA THR A 52 38.21 -10.74 -16.90
C THR A 52 37.28 -9.71 -17.53
N ALA A 53 36.02 -9.67 -17.08
CA ALA A 53 35.12 -8.59 -17.44
C ALA A 53 35.75 -7.28 -16.94
N GLN A 54 36.51 -6.61 -17.82
CA GLN A 54 36.94 -5.25 -17.60
C GLN A 54 35.65 -4.44 -17.44
N THR A 55 35.43 -3.88 -16.25
CA THR A 55 34.47 -2.80 -16.08
C THR A 55 34.77 -1.77 -17.17
N PRO A 56 33.78 -1.39 -18.00
CA PRO A 56 33.98 -0.31 -18.97
C PRO A 56 34.64 0.86 -18.26
N ASN A 57 35.62 1.49 -18.92
CA ASN A 57 36.15 2.75 -18.38
C ASN A 57 34.97 3.67 -18.12
N PRO A 58 34.83 4.22 -16.90
CA PRO A 58 33.70 5.06 -16.59
C PRO A 58 33.60 6.23 -17.56
N VAL A 59 32.37 6.53 -17.98
CA VAL A 59 32.10 7.58 -18.97
C VAL A 59 31.09 8.58 -18.44
N LYS A 60 31.29 9.84 -18.79
CA LYS A 60 30.32 10.92 -18.68
C LYS A 60 29.70 11.13 -20.05
N ILE A 61 28.40 10.92 -20.17
CA ILE A 61 27.65 11.05 -21.43
C ILE A 61 26.66 12.21 -21.26
N THR A 62 26.72 13.19 -22.16
CA THR A 62 25.80 14.33 -22.14
C THR A 62 24.67 14.12 -23.15
N VAL A 63 23.45 13.93 -22.67
CA VAL A 63 22.25 13.87 -23.50
C VAL A 63 21.89 15.29 -23.92
N ASN A 64 21.94 15.56 -25.22
CA ASN A 64 21.61 16.87 -25.81
C ASN A 64 20.43 16.81 -26.80
N SER A 65 19.77 15.65 -26.93
CA SER A 65 18.54 15.48 -27.71
C SER A 65 17.35 15.06 -26.84
N ASN A 66 16.18 15.63 -27.13
CA ASN A 66 14.91 15.19 -26.53
C ASN A 66 14.17 14.14 -27.37
N GLN A 67 14.78 13.65 -28.45
CA GLN A 67 14.27 12.56 -29.28
C GLN A 67 14.50 11.19 -28.62
N ASP A 68 13.85 10.15 -29.13
CA ASP A 68 13.89 8.78 -28.62
C ASP A 68 14.24 7.75 -29.70
N GLU A 69 15.38 7.95 -30.36
CA GLU A 69 15.91 7.08 -31.42
C GLU A 69 17.37 6.70 -31.16
N ILE A 70 17.86 5.66 -31.85
CA ILE A 70 19.28 5.22 -31.85
C ILE A 70 19.89 5.39 -33.25
N THR A 71 19.39 6.38 -34.01
CA THR A 71 19.85 6.62 -35.38
C THR A 71 21.00 7.62 -35.35
N PRO A 72 22.19 7.28 -35.91
CA PRO A 72 23.34 8.17 -35.89
C PRO A 72 23.01 9.54 -36.50
N ASN A 73 23.06 10.59 -35.69
CA ASN A 73 22.75 11.96 -36.08
C ASN A 73 23.68 12.97 -35.37
N GLU A 74 23.32 14.25 -35.28
CA GLU A 74 24.17 15.29 -34.67
C GLU A 74 24.02 15.41 -33.14
N GLN A 75 23.11 14.66 -32.53
CA GLN A 75 22.71 14.76 -31.13
C GLN A 75 22.60 13.36 -30.48
N LEU A 76 22.94 13.26 -29.21
CA LEU A 76 22.91 12.04 -28.43
C LEU A 76 21.62 11.97 -27.59
N THR A 77 20.84 10.90 -27.75
CA THR A 77 19.58 10.67 -27.03
C THR A 77 19.78 9.94 -25.70
N LEU A 78 18.77 9.99 -24.81
CA LEU A 78 18.80 9.20 -23.57
C LEU A 78 18.88 7.68 -23.84
N ARG A 79 18.21 7.21 -24.90
CA ARG A 79 18.22 5.80 -25.29
C ARG A 79 19.62 5.36 -25.71
N GLU A 80 20.34 6.19 -26.46
CA GLU A 80 21.74 5.95 -26.82
C GLU A 80 22.65 5.99 -25.60
N ALA A 81 22.48 6.96 -24.70
CA ALA A 81 23.26 7.03 -23.46
C ALA A 81 23.13 5.76 -22.60
N ILE A 82 21.91 5.24 -22.46
CA ILE A 82 21.67 3.97 -21.77
C ILE A 82 22.30 2.81 -22.55
N ALA A 83 22.15 2.76 -23.87
CA ALA A 83 22.74 1.69 -24.69
C ALA A 83 24.28 1.68 -24.64
N LEU A 84 24.92 2.85 -24.61
CA LEU A 84 26.37 3.01 -24.46
C LEU A 84 26.85 2.53 -23.10
N THR A 85 26.19 2.97 -22.03
CA THR A 85 26.55 2.55 -20.66
C THR A 85 26.30 1.05 -20.43
N ASN A 86 25.32 0.46 -21.12
CA ASN A 86 25.07 -0.98 -21.14
C ASN A 86 26.03 -1.78 -22.05
N ASN A 87 26.88 -1.11 -22.84
CA ASN A 87 27.72 -1.71 -23.88
C ASN A 87 26.94 -2.45 -24.99
N THR A 88 25.70 -2.04 -25.26
CA THR A 88 24.89 -2.55 -26.38
C THR A 88 24.96 -1.65 -27.62
N LEU A 89 25.47 -0.43 -27.46
CA LEU A 89 25.85 0.49 -28.55
C LEU A 89 27.35 0.78 -28.40
N THR A 90 28.10 0.72 -29.49
CA THR A 90 29.55 0.95 -29.49
C THR A 90 29.91 2.31 -30.09
N LEU A 91 31.07 2.88 -29.70
CA LEU A 91 31.46 4.22 -30.14
C LEU A 91 31.60 4.34 -31.66
N ASP A 92 32.03 3.29 -32.35
CA ASP A 92 32.13 3.24 -33.81
C ASP A 92 30.79 3.39 -34.55
N GLN A 93 29.67 3.10 -33.86
CA GLN A 93 28.33 3.31 -34.39
C GLN A 93 27.85 4.77 -34.27
N LEU A 94 28.58 5.63 -33.55
CA LEU A 94 28.24 7.04 -33.34
C LEU A 94 28.92 7.97 -34.36
N THR A 95 28.25 9.08 -34.66
CA THR A 95 28.81 10.19 -35.42
C THR A 95 29.89 10.94 -34.63
N PRO A 96 30.74 11.77 -35.29
CA PRO A 96 31.68 12.63 -34.58
C PRO A 96 31.02 13.57 -33.55
N SER A 97 29.81 14.07 -33.83
CA SER A 97 29.08 15.00 -32.95
C SER A 97 28.57 14.32 -31.68
N GLU A 98 28.06 13.10 -31.81
CA GLU A 98 27.64 12.26 -30.67
C GLU A 98 28.83 11.85 -29.81
N LYS A 99 29.95 11.45 -30.44
CA LYS A 99 31.21 11.15 -29.74
C LYS A 99 31.70 12.33 -28.90
N ALA A 100 31.49 13.56 -29.37
CA ALA A 100 31.88 14.77 -28.65
C ALA A 100 31.12 14.93 -27.31
N GLN A 101 29.95 14.28 -27.15
CA GLN A 101 29.17 14.27 -25.91
C GLN A 101 29.69 13.30 -24.87
N ILE A 102 30.70 12.49 -25.19
CA ILE A 102 31.22 11.41 -24.35
C ILE A 102 32.62 11.80 -23.85
N GLN A 103 32.80 11.77 -22.53
CA GLN A 103 34.07 12.10 -21.88
C GLN A 103 34.45 10.99 -20.90
N PRO A 104 35.74 10.70 -20.68
CA PRO A 104 36.17 9.82 -19.60
C PRO A 104 35.72 10.37 -18.23
N ALA A 105 35.26 9.50 -17.34
CA ALA A 105 34.92 9.84 -15.96
C ALA A 105 35.93 9.21 -14.98
N SER A 106 36.21 9.91 -13.88
CA SER A 106 37.12 9.47 -12.82
C SER A 106 36.45 8.61 -11.73
N GLY A 107 35.14 8.36 -11.84
CA GLY A 107 34.33 7.66 -10.83
C GLY A 107 33.29 6.75 -11.47
N ASN A 108 32.03 6.90 -11.09
CA ASN A 108 30.92 6.16 -11.69
C ASN A 108 30.58 6.69 -13.10
N SER A 109 30.12 5.81 -14.00
CA SER A 109 29.53 6.25 -15.26
C SER A 109 28.32 7.14 -14.98
N ARG A 110 28.19 8.24 -15.73
CA ARG A 110 27.16 9.24 -15.51
C ARG A 110 26.51 9.65 -16.82
N ILE A 111 25.18 9.71 -16.80
CA ILE A 111 24.36 10.30 -17.85
C ILE A 111 23.91 11.69 -17.35
N GLU A 112 24.35 12.72 -18.04
CA GLU A 112 24.05 14.13 -17.79
C GLU A 112 23.14 14.68 -18.89
N PHE A 113 22.56 15.87 -18.68
CA PHE A 113 21.63 16.49 -19.63
C PHE A 113 22.06 17.91 -19.97
N ASN A 114 21.95 18.27 -21.24
CA ASN A 114 22.11 19.62 -21.77
C ASN A 114 21.15 19.82 -22.97
N LEU A 115 19.86 19.62 -22.71
CA LEU A 115 18.78 19.84 -23.67
C LEU A 115 18.54 21.34 -23.90
N VAL A 116 18.01 21.67 -25.08
CA VAL A 116 17.62 23.04 -25.43
C VAL A 116 16.54 23.55 -24.47
N ALA A 117 16.70 24.78 -23.98
CA ALA A 117 15.74 25.41 -23.08
C ALA A 117 14.33 25.43 -23.70
N GLY A 118 13.32 25.01 -22.93
CA GLY A 118 11.94 24.86 -23.42
C GLY A 118 11.66 23.58 -24.21
N GLN A 119 12.68 22.78 -24.55
CA GLN A 119 12.56 21.48 -25.21
C GLN A 119 13.15 20.36 -24.33
N THR A 120 12.81 20.39 -23.04
CA THR A 120 13.41 19.51 -22.02
C THR A 120 12.55 18.29 -21.68
N THR A 121 11.51 18.03 -22.49
CA THR A 121 10.66 16.84 -22.36
C THR A 121 11.07 15.80 -23.40
N ILE A 122 11.51 14.64 -22.93
CA ILE A 122 11.84 13.47 -23.74
C ILE A 122 10.58 12.63 -23.89
N GLN A 123 10.12 12.47 -25.13
CA GLN A 123 8.90 11.72 -25.46
C GLN A 123 9.25 10.31 -25.95
N LEU A 124 8.97 9.31 -25.12
CA LEU A 124 9.32 7.92 -25.40
C LEU A 124 8.34 7.28 -26.39
N THR A 125 8.87 6.68 -27.43
CA THR A 125 8.11 5.97 -28.45
C THR A 125 7.96 4.47 -28.14
N ASP A 126 8.89 3.93 -27.34
CA ASP A 126 8.92 2.56 -26.83
C ASP A 126 9.60 2.52 -25.45
N VAL A 127 9.53 1.39 -24.75
CA VAL A 127 10.20 1.19 -23.45
C VAL A 127 11.72 1.38 -23.60
N LEU A 128 12.32 2.12 -22.67
CA LEU A 128 13.78 2.28 -22.61
C LEU A 128 14.46 0.94 -22.26
N PRO A 129 15.67 0.66 -22.79
CA PRO A 129 16.45 -0.49 -22.36
C PRO A 129 16.66 -0.47 -20.84
N ALA A 130 16.64 -1.64 -20.20
CA ALA A 130 16.93 -1.73 -18.78
C ALA A 130 18.39 -1.35 -18.50
N ILE A 131 18.64 -0.70 -17.37
CA ILE A 131 19.98 -0.32 -16.90
C ILE A 131 20.65 -1.58 -16.33
N THR A 132 21.61 -2.13 -17.08
CA THR A 132 22.25 -3.42 -16.80
C THR A 132 23.68 -3.31 -16.29
N SER A 133 24.35 -2.17 -16.53
CA SER A 133 25.70 -1.93 -16.00
C SER A 133 25.63 -1.31 -14.59
N PRO A 134 26.44 -1.79 -13.63
CA PRO A 134 26.41 -1.28 -12.27
C PRO A 134 27.04 0.12 -12.18
N GLY A 135 26.67 0.86 -11.13
CA GLY A 135 27.31 2.14 -10.82
C GLY A 135 26.87 3.31 -11.70
N ILE A 136 25.82 3.19 -12.51
CA ILE A 136 25.34 4.30 -13.35
C ILE A 136 24.61 5.35 -12.51
N VAL A 137 24.93 6.61 -12.74
CA VAL A 137 24.17 7.77 -12.24
C VAL A 137 23.43 8.43 -13.40
N ILE A 138 22.10 8.52 -13.34
CA ILE A 138 21.29 9.34 -14.25
C ILE A 138 20.95 10.64 -13.53
N ASP A 139 21.51 11.74 -14.01
CA ASP A 139 21.64 12.98 -13.25
C ASP A 139 20.92 14.16 -13.91
N GLY A 140 19.60 14.25 -13.73
CA GLY A 140 18.78 15.34 -14.25
C GLY A 140 19.10 16.71 -13.66
N THR A 141 19.79 16.78 -12.52
CA THR A 141 20.18 18.05 -11.90
C THR A 141 21.28 18.79 -12.68
N THR A 142 21.87 18.13 -13.68
CA THR A 142 22.91 18.71 -14.55
C THR A 142 22.32 19.60 -15.64
N GLN A 143 21.02 19.47 -15.93
CA GLN A 143 20.35 20.28 -16.94
C GLN A 143 20.39 21.78 -16.57
N PRO A 144 20.83 22.66 -17.48
CA PRO A 144 20.72 24.10 -17.28
C PRO A 144 19.30 24.55 -16.94
N GLY A 145 19.16 25.37 -15.90
CA GLY A 145 17.89 25.84 -15.35
C GLY A 145 17.39 25.07 -14.13
N TYR A 146 18.07 23.99 -13.72
CA TYR A 146 17.74 23.29 -12.46
C TYR A 146 18.19 24.13 -11.26
N ASP A 147 17.28 24.39 -10.33
CA ASP A 147 17.58 25.20 -9.14
C ASP A 147 18.28 24.37 -8.07
N THR A 148 19.56 24.65 -7.84
CA THR A 148 20.34 23.92 -6.83
C THR A 148 20.00 24.35 -5.41
N ALA A 149 19.25 25.45 -5.22
CA ALA A 149 18.72 25.83 -3.91
C ALA A 149 17.49 24.97 -3.58
N GLN A 150 17.52 24.27 -2.45
CA GLN A 150 16.29 23.67 -1.92
C GLN A 150 15.33 24.79 -1.49
N PRO A 151 14.04 24.74 -1.86
CA PRO A 151 13.06 25.69 -1.34
C PRO A 151 13.03 25.61 0.18
N ALA A 152 13.24 26.75 0.84
CA ALA A 152 13.25 26.88 2.29
C ALA A 152 11.80 26.79 2.83
N ASN A 153 11.20 25.61 2.84
CA ASN A 153 9.83 25.43 3.32
C ASN A 153 9.59 24.17 4.17
N ALA A 154 10.65 23.61 4.77
CA ALA A 154 10.49 22.57 5.78
C ALA A 154 9.75 23.14 7.00
N GLN A 155 8.45 22.82 7.10
CA GLN A 155 7.69 23.02 8.33
C GLN A 155 8.03 21.86 9.29
N ALA A 156 7.82 22.04 10.60
CA ALA A 156 8.00 20.95 11.54
C ALA A 156 7.22 19.71 11.05
N TYR A 157 7.94 18.60 10.87
CA TYR A 157 7.43 17.29 10.43
C TYR A 157 6.92 17.18 8.97
N VAL A 158 7.07 18.22 8.16
CA VAL A 158 6.83 18.15 6.70
C VAL A 158 8.18 18.22 5.98
N PRO A 159 8.53 17.24 5.13
CA PRO A 159 9.75 17.29 4.34
C PRO A 159 9.81 18.54 3.46
N ALA A 160 11.02 19.03 3.21
CA ALA A 160 11.22 20.09 2.22
C ALA A 160 10.70 19.63 0.85
N LEU A 161 10.09 20.55 0.10
CA LEU A 161 9.71 20.24 -1.28
C LEU A 161 10.99 19.94 -2.08
N PRO A 162 11.05 18.80 -2.79
CA PRO A 162 12.14 18.55 -3.71
C PRO A 162 12.14 19.62 -4.80
N THR A 163 13.34 20.08 -5.19
CA THR A 163 13.51 21.02 -6.30
C THR A 163 12.74 20.55 -7.53
N ARG A 164 12.10 21.49 -8.21
CA ARG A 164 11.43 21.28 -9.49
C ARG A 164 12.40 20.74 -10.56
N PRO A 165 12.17 19.53 -11.11
CA PRO A 165 12.95 19.02 -12.23
C PRO A 165 12.74 19.85 -13.49
N VAL A 166 13.80 19.99 -14.29
CA VAL A 166 13.74 20.61 -15.63
C VAL A 166 13.50 19.58 -16.71
N ILE A 167 14.05 18.37 -16.52
CA ILE A 167 13.90 17.25 -17.43
C ILE A 167 12.61 16.50 -17.11
N ALA A 168 11.81 16.25 -18.15
CA ALA A 168 10.66 15.35 -18.11
C ALA A 168 10.85 14.16 -19.04
N ILE A 169 10.40 12.98 -18.62
CA ILE A 169 10.34 11.76 -19.41
C ILE A 169 8.91 11.24 -19.37
N THR A 170 8.28 11.13 -20.54
CA THR A 170 6.88 10.73 -20.69
C THR A 170 6.70 9.93 -21.97
N PRO A 171 5.69 9.06 -22.11
CA PRO A 171 5.34 8.50 -23.41
C PRO A 171 4.99 9.59 -24.43
N ALA A 172 5.32 9.37 -25.70
CA ALA A 172 4.89 10.19 -26.81
C ALA A 172 3.36 10.08 -27.02
N GLY A 173 2.74 11.12 -27.60
CA GLY A 173 1.31 11.16 -27.83
C GLY A 173 0.79 9.92 -28.58
N GLY A 174 -0.20 9.23 -28.01
CA GLY A 174 -0.80 8.02 -28.59
C GLY A 174 0.06 6.75 -28.51
N LYS A 175 1.25 6.80 -27.89
CA LYS A 175 2.08 5.62 -27.61
C LYS A 175 1.78 5.08 -26.22
N GLU A 176 1.72 3.76 -26.11
CA GLU A 176 1.61 3.06 -24.84
C GLU A 176 3.01 2.58 -24.44
N VAL A 177 3.60 3.26 -23.46
CA VAL A 177 4.88 2.86 -22.86
C VAL A 177 4.62 2.58 -21.38
N PHE A 178 4.84 1.34 -20.97
CA PHE A 178 4.45 0.89 -19.63
C PHE A 178 5.52 1.15 -18.55
N ARG A 179 6.73 1.57 -18.92
CA ARG A 179 7.79 1.91 -17.94
C ARG A 179 8.62 3.10 -18.37
N GLY A 180 8.96 3.95 -17.39
CA GLY A 180 9.96 4.99 -17.55
C GLY A 180 11.37 4.41 -17.53
N LEU A 181 11.88 4.09 -16.33
CA LEU A 181 13.20 3.49 -16.15
C LEU A 181 13.10 2.08 -15.54
N SER A 182 13.87 1.14 -16.08
CA SER A 182 14.01 -0.21 -15.52
C SER A 182 15.43 -0.43 -15.01
N VAL A 183 15.59 -0.81 -13.74
CA VAL A 183 16.88 -1.03 -13.08
C VAL A 183 17.07 -2.51 -12.77
N VAL A 184 18.16 -3.10 -13.27
CA VAL A 184 18.51 -4.51 -13.01
C VAL A 184 19.95 -4.71 -12.52
N ALA A 185 20.64 -3.61 -12.19
CA ALA A 185 22.05 -3.60 -11.78
C ALA A 185 22.26 -2.93 -10.41
N ASP A 186 23.46 -3.14 -9.85
CA ASP A 186 23.85 -2.62 -8.54
C ASP A 186 24.28 -1.14 -8.59
N ASN A 187 24.18 -0.45 -7.46
CA ASN A 187 24.72 0.89 -7.22
C ASN A 187 24.22 1.95 -8.21
N ILE A 188 22.95 1.88 -8.60
CA ILE A 188 22.33 2.83 -9.53
C ILE A 188 21.80 4.04 -8.78
N THR A 189 22.00 5.25 -9.30
CA THR A 189 21.39 6.47 -8.78
C THR A 189 20.56 7.16 -9.86
N ILE A 190 19.31 7.53 -9.55
CA ILE A 190 18.40 8.27 -10.43
C ILE A 190 17.95 9.53 -9.69
N ARG A 191 18.19 10.71 -10.27
CA ARG A 191 17.83 11.98 -9.63
C ARG A 191 17.49 13.12 -10.57
N GLY A 192 16.71 14.07 -10.07
CA GLY A 192 16.44 15.35 -10.74
C GLY A 192 15.56 15.21 -11.98
N LEU A 193 14.73 14.17 -12.05
CA LEU A 193 13.86 13.88 -13.19
C LEU A 193 12.38 14.03 -12.82
N SER A 194 11.57 14.45 -13.78
CA SER A 194 10.12 14.26 -13.77
C SER A 194 9.76 13.06 -14.65
N LEU A 195 9.13 12.02 -14.09
CA LEU A 195 8.66 10.84 -14.84
C LEU A 195 7.15 10.72 -14.67
N TYR A 196 6.40 10.57 -15.76
CA TYR A 196 4.93 10.44 -15.70
C TYR A 196 4.34 9.80 -16.96
N GLY A 197 3.10 9.30 -16.85
CA GLY A 197 2.31 8.76 -17.96
C GLY A 197 2.51 7.27 -18.26
N PHE A 198 3.27 6.53 -17.45
CA PHE A 198 3.65 5.15 -17.73
C PHE A 198 2.56 4.16 -17.28
N THR A 199 1.84 3.59 -18.26
CA THR A 199 0.70 2.70 -18.01
C THR A 199 0.54 1.67 -19.13
N SER A 200 -0.39 0.72 -18.97
CA SER A 200 -0.76 -0.23 -20.03
C SER A 200 -2.27 -0.43 -20.12
N LYS A 201 -2.83 -0.41 -21.34
CA LYS A 201 -4.25 -0.65 -21.60
C LYS A 201 -4.46 -2.13 -21.94
N HIS A 202 -5.35 -2.80 -21.21
CA HIS A 202 -5.93 -4.10 -21.61
C HIS A 202 -4.99 -5.29 -21.81
N GLN A 203 -3.93 -5.43 -21.02
CA GLN A 203 -3.23 -6.71 -20.89
C GLN A 203 -3.41 -7.24 -19.47
N THR A 204 -3.81 -8.51 -19.31
CA THR A 204 -3.56 -9.25 -18.07
C THR A 204 -2.09 -9.04 -17.78
N THR A 205 -1.79 -8.24 -16.74
CA THR A 205 -0.45 -7.75 -16.42
C THR A 205 0.58 -8.82 -16.80
N ALA A 206 1.41 -8.51 -17.80
CA ALA A 206 2.68 -9.21 -17.95
C ALA A 206 3.29 -9.35 -16.56
N SER A 207 4.02 -10.43 -16.30
CA SER A 207 4.46 -10.89 -14.97
C SER A 207 5.08 -9.84 -14.02
N LEU A 208 5.32 -8.59 -14.47
CA LEU A 208 5.89 -7.47 -13.75
C LEU A 208 5.11 -6.15 -14.06
N PRO A 209 4.84 -5.28 -13.07
CA PRO A 209 3.96 -4.12 -13.21
C PRO A 209 4.55 -2.97 -14.08
N PRO A 210 3.68 -2.13 -14.68
CA PRO A 210 4.05 -0.80 -15.21
C PRO A 210 4.48 0.14 -14.08
N ALA A 211 5.42 1.06 -14.29
CA ALA A 211 5.83 2.05 -13.28
C ALA A 211 6.69 3.18 -13.86
N ASP A 212 6.77 4.32 -13.18
CA ASP A 212 7.77 5.36 -13.50
C ASP A 212 9.19 4.80 -13.36
N ILE A 213 9.46 4.14 -12.22
CA ILE A 213 10.73 3.45 -11.96
C ILE A 213 10.45 2.03 -11.48
N PHE A 214 11.03 1.06 -12.18
CA PHE A 214 10.87 -0.36 -11.92
C PHE A 214 12.22 -1.00 -11.57
N ILE A 215 12.31 -1.71 -10.45
CA ILE A 215 13.54 -2.38 -9.99
C ILE A 215 13.30 -3.88 -9.86
N ALA A 216 14.08 -4.70 -10.57
CA ALA A 216 13.97 -6.16 -10.53
C ALA A 216 15.30 -6.86 -10.85
N SER A 217 15.33 -8.19 -10.70
CA SER A 217 16.43 -8.99 -11.23
C SER A 217 16.45 -9.01 -12.75
N SER A 218 17.64 -9.13 -13.33
CA SER A 218 17.86 -9.32 -14.77
C SER A 218 17.21 -10.60 -15.30
N ASP A 219 17.20 -11.68 -14.50
CA ASP A 219 16.49 -12.92 -14.81
C ASP A 219 15.07 -12.92 -14.21
N SER A 220 14.06 -12.78 -15.07
CA SER A 220 12.64 -12.81 -14.70
C SER A 220 12.14 -14.20 -14.25
N LYS A 221 12.92 -15.26 -14.48
CA LYS A 221 12.60 -16.64 -14.09
C LYS A 221 13.36 -17.08 -12.84
N ASN A 222 14.47 -16.41 -12.49
CA ASN A 222 15.34 -16.78 -11.38
C ASN A 222 15.76 -15.57 -10.53
N TYR A 223 15.03 -15.32 -9.44
CA TYR A 223 15.17 -14.15 -8.56
C TYR A 223 16.36 -14.20 -7.57
N THR A 224 17.41 -14.94 -7.90
CA THR A 224 18.54 -15.24 -6.99
C THR A 224 19.50 -14.06 -6.83
N ASN A 225 19.63 -13.21 -7.84
CA ASN A 225 20.56 -12.08 -7.86
C ASN A 225 19.78 -10.76 -7.97
N PRO A 226 19.27 -10.21 -6.84
CA PRO A 226 18.62 -8.90 -6.84
C PRO A 226 19.65 -7.77 -7.00
N PRO A 227 19.33 -6.69 -7.73
CA PRO A 227 20.11 -5.45 -7.72
C PRO A 227 20.20 -4.87 -6.30
N LYS A 228 21.36 -4.32 -5.96
CA LYS A 228 21.68 -3.75 -4.65
C LYS A 228 21.90 -2.25 -4.71
N ASN A 229 21.59 -1.55 -3.61
CA ASN A 229 21.96 -0.14 -3.41
C ASN A 229 21.46 0.80 -4.51
N VAL A 230 20.22 0.62 -4.96
CA VAL A 230 19.57 1.55 -5.90
C VAL A 230 19.07 2.77 -5.14
N VAL A 231 19.44 3.97 -5.58
CA VAL A 231 19.05 5.25 -4.98
C VAL A 231 18.15 6.02 -5.95
N ILE A 232 16.97 6.40 -5.47
CA ILE A 232 16.00 7.25 -6.16
C ILE A 232 15.84 8.50 -5.32
N GLU A 233 16.40 9.62 -5.77
CA GLU A 233 16.42 10.87 -4.99
C GLU A 233 16.02 12.11 -5.78
N ASN A 234 15.35 13.08 -5.15
CA ASN A 234 15.05 14.38 -5.77
C ASN A 234 14.31 14.29 -7.12
N ASN A 235 13.41 13.31 -7.28
CA ASN A 235 12.58 13.16 -8.48
C ASN A 235 11.14 13.61 -8.22
N TRP A 236 10.46 13.99 -9.30
CA TRP A 236 9.01 14.16 -9.35
C TRP A 236 8.40 13.00 -10.15
N LEU A 237 7.58 12.18 -9.52
CA LEU A 237 7.01 10.95 -10.09
C LEU A 237 5.49 11.12 -10.20
N GLY A 238 4.91 10.79 -11.35
CA GLY A 238 3.50 10.93 -11.71
C GLY A 238 2.99 12.37 -11.81
N ILE A 239 3.87 13.37 -11.70
CA ILE A 239 3.54 14.80 -11.78
C ILE A 239 4.44 15.51 -12.78
N THR A 240 3.83 16.40 -13.57
CA THR A 240 4.54 17.17 -14.60
C THR A 240 5.43 18.25 -13.97
N PRO A 241 6.45 18.76 -14.68
CA PRO A 241 7.27 19.86 -14.18
C PRO A 241 6.46 21.12 -13.85
N ASP A 242 5.31 21.37 -14.48
CA ASP A 242 4.42 22.49 -14.15
C ASP A 242 3.45 22.22 -12.99
N GLU A 243 3.71 21.18 -12.20
CA GLU A 243 2.97 20.80 -10.98
C GLU A 243 1.53 20.34 -11.22
N LYS A 244 1.23 19.86 -12.43
CA LYS A 244 -0.09 19.39 -12.79
C LYS A 244 -0.16 17.87 -12.82
N MET A 245 -1.37 17.37 -12.59
CA MET A 245 -1.69 16.00 -12.93
C MET A 245 -1.60 15.84 -14.45
N PRO A 246 -0.87 14.84 -14.97
CA PRO A 246 -0.80 14.58 -16.40
C PRO A 246 -2.16 14.10 -16.95
N GLU A 247 -2.39 14.27 -18.26
CA GLU A 247 -3.62 13.76 -18.91
C GLU A 247 -3.75 12.24 -18.81
N THR A 248 -2.61 11.53 -18.94
CA THR A 248 -2.50 10.10 -18.68
C THR A 248 -1.65 9.92 -17.43
N THR A 249 -2.22 9.28 -16.42
CA THR A 249 -1.57 8.96 -15.15
C THR A 249 -0.73 7.70 -15.26
N SER A 250 0.35 7.65 -14.49
CA SER A 250 1.16 6.44 -14.38
C SER A 250 0.45 5.40 -13.53
N ALA A 251 0.68 4.11 -13.80
CA ALA A 251 0.10 3.03 -13.00
C ALA A 251 0.66 3.01 -11.56
N PHE A 252 1.98 3.09 -11.41
CA PHE A 252 2.68 3.09 -10.12
C PHE A 252 3.90 4.01 -10.21
N GLY A 253 4.33 4.59 -9.09
CA GLY A 253 5.53 5.45 -9.06
C GLY A 253 6.80 4.62 -9.04
N VAL A 254 7.17 4.13 -7.86
CA VAL A 254 8.32 3.23 -7.69
C VAL A 254 7.86 1.81 -7.40
N SER A 255 8.27 0.87 -8.25
CA SER A 255 8.04 -0.56 -8.04
C SER A 255 9.34 -1.28 -7.71
N VAL A 256 9.56 -1.56 -6.43
CA VAL A 256 10.69 -2.36 -5.93
C VAL A 256 10.29 -3.85 -5.93
N PHE A 257 10.34 -4.48 -7.10
CA PHE A 257 9.92 -5.86 -7.24
C PHE A 257 10.94 -6.84 -6.62
N ASN A 258 12.22 -6.68 -6.94
CA ASN A 258 13.30 -7.48 -6.35
C ASN A 258 14.58 -6.64 -6.21
N SER A 259 14.91 -6.21 -4.98
CA SER A 259 16.12 -5.45 -4.67
C SER A 259 16.52 -5.60 -3.19
N ILE A 260 17.75 -5.20 -2.86
CA ILE A 260 18.26 -5.11 -1.49
C ILE A 260 18.88 -3.73 -1.29
N GLY A 261 18.53 -3.05 -0.19
CA GLY A 261 19.12 -1.76 0.17
C GLY A 261 18.70 -0.61 -0.74
N THR A 262 17.51 -0.66 -1.34
CA THR A 262 16.97 0.47 -2.12
C THR A 262 16.72 1.67 -1.21
N VAL A 263 17.16 2.86 -1.62
CA VAL A 263 16.89 4.12 -0.92
C VAL A 263 16.00 4.98 -1.82
N ILE A 264 14.80 5.32 -1.33
CA ILE A 264 13.85 6.23 -1.97
C ILE A 264 13.77 7.45 -1.06
N LYS A 265 14.36 8.57 -1.46
CA LYS A 265 14.41 9.76 -0.59
C LYS A 265 14.15 11.08 -1.29
N ASN A 266 13.52 12.02 -0.60
CA ASN A 266 13.33 13.39 -1.10
C ASN A 266 12.65 13.42 -2.48
N ASN A 267 11.72 12.51 -2.76
CA ASN A 267 10.94 12.53 -3.99
C ASN A 267 9.55 13.13 -3.74
N ARG A 268 8.97 13.72 -4.78
CA ARG A 268 7.55 14.09 -4.84
C ARG A 268 6.84 13.04 -5.70
N ILE A 269 5.93 12.28 -5.11
CA ILE A 269 5.26 11.14 -5.77
C ILE A 269 3.76 11.42 -5.76
N SER A 270 3.16 11.66 -6.92
CA SER A 270 1.76 12.11 -7.00
C SER A 270 1.00 11.58 -8.20
N TYR A 271 -0.33 11.51 -8.07
CA TYR A 271 -1.27 11.25 -9.17
C TYR A 271 -1.10 9.93 -9.92
N HIS A 272 -0.69 8.86 -9.22
CA HIS A 272 -0.70 7.52 -9.79
C HIS A 272 -2.10 6.90 -9.73
N ASP A 273 -2.46 6.12 -10.75
CA ASP A 273 -3.67 5.28 -10.72
C ASP A 273 -3.61 4.30 -9.55
N GLY A 274 -2.46 3.65 -9.37
CA GLY A 274 -2.16 2.77 -8.25
C GLY A 274 -1.33 3.47 -7.17
N SER A 275 -0.62 2.67 -6.39
CA SER A 275 0.17 3.16 -5.27
C SER A 275 1.42 3.92 -5.72
N GLY A 276 1.82 4.92 -4.93
CA GLY A 276 3.04 5.68 -5.20
C GLY A 276 4.30 4.80 -5.09
N ILE A 277 4.35 3.93 -4.08
CA ILE A 277 5.44 2.94 -3.92
C ILE A 277 4.83 1.55 -3.71
N ILE A 278 5.35 0.55 -4.43
CA ILE A 278 5.00 -0.85 -4.24
C ILE A 278 6.24 -1.73 -4.10
N THR A 279 6.12 -2.81 -3.33
CA THR A 279 7.07 -3.93 -3.34
C THR A 279 6.38 -5.20 -3.83
N GLY A 280 7.15 -6.22 -4.25
CA GLY A 280 6.60 -7.47 -4.75
C GLY A 280 7.23 -8.72 -4.13
N PHE A 281 8.46 -9.03 -4.56
CA PHE A 281 9.17 -10.25 -4.15
C PHE A 281 10.16 -10.00 -3.00
N ARG A 282 11.05 -9.00 -3.14
CA ARG A 282 12.06 -8.65 -2.12
C ARG A 282 12.42 -7.17 -2.18
N ALA A 283 12.48 -6.56 -1.01
CA ALA A 283 12.91 -5.18 -0.76
C ALA A 283 13.57 -5.08 0.63
N GLU A 284 14.45 -6.03 0.97
CA GLU A 284 15.10 -6.05 2.29
C GLU A 284 16.05 -4.86 2.46
N GLY A 285 16.05 -4.25 3.65
CA GLY A 285 16.88 -3.08 3.94
C GLY A 285 16.48 -1.82 3.17
N MET A 286 15.25 -1.76 2.63
CA MET A 286 14.76 -0.59 1.91
C MET A 286 14.59 0.60 2.87
N GLN A 287 14.95 1.80 2.41
CA GLN A 287 14.77 3.05 3.15
C GLN A 287 13.87 4.00 2.35
N VAL A 288 12.74 4.41 2.93
CA VAL A 288 11.84 5.42 2.36
C VAL A 288 11.88 6.64 3.27
N LEU A 289 12.59 7.69 2.85
CA LEU A 289 12.99 8.80 3.71
C LEU A 289 12.55 10.15 3.13
N GLU A 290 11.90 11.00 3.92
CA GLU A 290 11.72 12.42 3.54
C GLU A 290 11.00 12.64 2.19
N ASN A 291 10.15 11.70 1.77
CA ASN A 291 9.35 11.82 0.56
C ASN A 291 8.02 12.54 0.84
N ILE A 292 7.50 13.16 -0.21
CA ILE A 292 6.15 13.75 -0.24
C ILE A 292 5.30 12.88 -1.17
N ILE A 293 4.35 12.12 -0.60
CA ILE A 293 3.52 11.14 -1.32
C ILE A 293 2.06 11.57 -1.22
N ILE A 294 1.53 12.13 -2.32
CA ILE A 294 0.24 12.84 -2.33
C ILE A 294 -0.68 12.34 -3.43
N ALA A 295 -1.96 12.13 -3.13
CA ALA A 295 -3.02 11.91 -4.13
C ALA A 295 -2.76 10.75 -5.10
N ASN A 296 -2.22 9.63 -4.58
CA ASN A 296 -2.07 8.40 -5.34
C ASN A 296 -3.27 7.46 -5.10
N GLY A 297 -3.39 6.46 -5.96
CA GLY A 297 -4.41 5.42 -5.85
C GLY A 297 -5.72 5.75 -6.54
N LEU A 298 -5.70 6.62 -7.57
CA LEU A 298 -6.89 7.19 -8.22
C LEU A 298 -7.85 6.15 -8.83
N ALA A 299 -7.35 5.00 -9.27
CA ALA A 299 -8.16 3.98 -9.95
C ALA A 299 -7.79 2.52 -9.57
N GLY A 300 -6.52 2.26 -9.27
CA GLY A 300 -5.94 0.96 -8.96
C GLY A 300 -5.77 0.70 -7.46
N MET A 301 -4.60 0.15 -7.10
CA MET A 301 -4.23 -0.06 -5.70
C MET A 301 -4.19 1.29 -4.98
N PRO A 302 -5.00 1.51 -3.93
CA PRO A 302 -5.34 2.86 -3.49
C PRO A 302 -4.32 3.47 -2.53
N ASP A 303 -3.38 2.68 -2.02
CA ASP A 303 -2.55 3.04 -0.88
C ASP A 303 -1.39 3.94 -1.31
N ALA A 304 -0.90 4.86 -0.46
CA ALA A 304 0.30 5.65 -0.80
C ALA A 304 1.52 4.74 -0.98
N MET A 305 1.69 3.80 -0.04
CA MET A 305 2.66 2.72 -0.10
C MET A 305 1.99 1.38 0.17
N ARG A 306 2.21 0.41 -0.72
CA ARG A 306 1.73 -0.96 -0.56
C ARG A 306 2.90 -1.94 -0.56
N LEU A 307 3.18 -2.56 0.58
CA LEU A 307 4.36 -3.38 0.77
C LEU A 307 4.00 -4.85 0.99
N GLU A 308 4.59 -5.72 0.18
CA GLU A 308 4.52 -7.18 0.25
C GLU A 308 5.90 -7.82 -0.05
N GLY A 309 5.98 -9.14 0.10
CA GLY A 309 7.22 -9.89 -0.06
C GLY A 309 8.18 -9.70 1.11
N LYS A 310 9.48 -9.91 0.87
CA LYS A 310 10.53 -9.81 1.90
C LYS A 310 10.95 -8.36 2.12
N ILE A 311 10.54 -7.77 3.24
CA ILE A 311 10.79 -6.35 3.56
C ILE A 311 11.64 -6.16 4.82
N GLY A 312 12.22 -7.24 5.37
CA GLY A 312 12.94 -7.18 6.65
C GLY A 312 14.02 -6.10 6.69
N ARG A 313 14.20 -5.49 7.87
CA ARG A 313 15.18 -4.41 8.15
C ARG A 313 14.95 -3.12 7.35
N SER A 314 13.74 -2.92 6.84
CA SER A 314 13.38 -1.69 6.12
C SER A 314 12.94 -0.58 7.07
N GLN A 315 12.97 0.65 6.59
CA GLN A 315 12.58 1.85 7.33
C GLN A 315 11.72 2.79 6.47
N ILE A 316 10.67 3.35 7.07
CA ILE A 316 9.85 4.43 6.53
C ILE A 316 9.91 5.57 7.53
N ARG A 317 10.65 6.63 7.20
CA ARG A 317 10.94 7.70 8.14
C ARG A 317 10.75 9.10 7.58
N ALA A 318 10.14 9.96 8.38
CA ALA A 318 10.04 11.39 8.09
C ALA A 318 9.37 11.70 6.74
N ASN A 319 8.39 10.91 6.30
CA ASN A 319 7.66 11.18 5.05
C ASN A 319 6.36 11.93 5.34
N LEU A 320 5.91 12.72 4.35
CA LEU A 320 4.53 13.21 4.29
C LEU A 320 3.69 12.29 3.41
N LEU A 321 2.64 11.71 3.98
CA LEU A 321 1.67 10.86 3.30
C LEU A 321 0.29 11.50 3.38
N CYS A 322 -0.18 12.09 2.28
CA CYS A 322 -1.36 12.93 2.34
C CYS A 322 -2.34 12.72 1.18
N ALA A 323 -3.63 12.74 1.47
CA ALA A 323 -4.69 12.73 0.45
C ALA A 323 -4.65 11.53 -0.52
N ASN A 324 -4.09 10.40 -0.12
CA ASN A 324 -4.11 9.18 -0.93
C ASN A 324 -5.46 8.46 -0.78
N ASP A 325 -5.86 7.71 -1.81
CA ASP A 325 -7.20 7.14 -1.90
C ASP A 325 -7.46 6.01 -0.90
N GLY A 326 -6.41 5.35 -0.40
CA GLY A 326 -6.44 4.24 0.55
C GLY A 326 -5.62 4.55 1.80
N SER A 327 -4.88 3.56 2.33
CA SER A 327 -4.02 3.79 3.49
C SER A 327 -2.80 4.64 3.12
N GLY A 328 -2.22 5.33 4.10
CA GLY A 328 -0.88 5.88 3.95
C GLY A 328 0.14 4.75 3.75
N ILE A 329 0.15 3.78 4.67
CA ILE A 329 1.02 2.62 4.60
C ILE A 329 0.19 1.35 4.73
N PHE A 330 0.31 0.44 3.76
CA PHE A 330 -0.41 -0.83 3.75
C PHE A 330 0.56 -2.01 3.63
N LEU A 331 0.70 -2.79 4.70
CA LEU A 331 1.46 -4.04 4.67
C LEU A 331 0.55 -5.22 4.33
N PHE A 332 0.85 -5.90 3.23
CA PHE A 332 0.09 -7.06 2.79
C PHE A 332 0.92 -8.34 2.92
N LYS A 333 0.73 -9.05 4.03
CA LYS A 333 1.39 -10.33 4.34
C LYS A 333 2.90 -10.34 4.07
N PRO A 334 3.67 -9.32 4.50
CA PRO A 334 5.10 -9.30 4.29
C PRO A 334 5.85 -10.40 5.06
N GLU A 335 7.08 -10.67 4.63
CA GLU A 335 8.09 -11.38 5.41
C GLU A 335 9.09 -10.38 6.02
N GLY A 336 9.35 -10.52 7.32
CA GLY A 336 10.21 -9.62 8.09
C GLY A 336 9.44 -8.44 8.69
N SER A 337 10.17 -7.59 9.41
CA SER A 337 9.63 -6.42 10.10
C SER A 337 10.17 -5.10 9.54
N ILE A 338 9.45 -4.02 9.82
CA ILE A 338 9.72 -2.67 9.34
C ILE A 338 9.54 -1.67 10.48
N GLU A 339 10.34 -0.60 10.44
CA GLU A 339 10.19 0.56 11.32
C GLU A 339 9.51 1.70 10.57
N ILE A 340 8.42 2.23 11.13
CA ILE A 340 7.62 3.34 10.61
C ILE A 340 7.68 4.45 11.65
N LYS A 341 8.44 5.50 11.37
CA LYS A 341 8.81 6.50 12.38
C LYS A 341 8.78 7.93 11.89
N ASP A 342 8.37 8.87 12.73
CA ASP A 342 8.43 10.32 12.47
C ASP A 342 7.67 10.77 11.21
N ASN A 343 6.69 10.01 10.70
CA ASN A 343 5.93 10.38 9.50
C ASN A 343 4.73 11.27 9.84
N ASP A 344 4.36 12.17 8.92
CA ASP A 344 3.08 12.90 8.93
C ASP A 344 2.10 12.21 7.96
N ILE A 345 1.05 11.60 8.49
CA ILE A 345 0.07 10.80 7.75
C ILE A 345 -1.30 11.42 7.94
N ARG A 346 -1.86 12.01 6.89
CA ARG A 346 -3.12 12.77 7.02
C ARG A 346 -4.03 12.73 5.81
N TYR A 347 -5.34 12.84 6.03
CA TYR A 347 -6.34 12.91 4.96
C TYR A 347 -6.33 11.74 3.97
N ASN A 348 -5.78 10.58 4.35
CA ASN A 348 -5.81 9.40 3.49
C ASN A 348 -7.16 8.67 3.63
N GLY A 349 -7.44 7.77 2.68
CA GLY A 349 -8.68 6.99 2.62
C GLY A 349 -9.81 7.71 1.89
N ARG A 350 -9.48 8.59 0.93
CA ARG A 350 -10.46 9.44 0.23
C ARG A 350 -11.48 8.66 -0.58
N ARG A 351 -11.05 7.64 -1.32
CA ARG A 351 -11.91 6.76 -2.12
C ARG A 351 -12.27 5.50 -1.36
N LEU A 352 -11.30 4.94 -0.64
CA LEU A 352 -11.43 3.73 0.16
C LEU A 352 -11.05 4.06 1.60
N ARG A 353 -12.07 4.35 2.41
CA ARG A 353 -11.95 4.54 3.86
C ARG A 353 -11.18 3.35 4.46
N ARG A 354 -10.05 3.61 5.11
CA ARG A 354 -9.08 2.63 5.62
C ARG A 354 -8.28 3.25 6.76
N ALA A 355 -7.55 2.42 7.49
CA ALA A 355 -6.59 2.90 8.48
C ALA A 355 -5.45 3.70 7.85
N ALA A 356 -4.83 4.61 8.61
CA ALA A 356 -3.66 5.37 8.13
C ALA A 356 -2.46 4.44 7.93
N VAL A 357 -2.21 3.55 8.90
CA VAL A 357 -1.20 2.49 8.84
C VAL A 357 -1.88 1.15 9.06
N TYR A 358 -1.75 0.26 8.09
CA TYR A 358 -2.33 -1.08 8.13
C TYR A 358 -1.23 -2.14 8.18
N LEU A 359 -1.21 -2.94 9.24
CA LEU A 359 -0.17 -3.92 9.53
C LEU A 359 -0.69 -5.35 9.45
N MET A 360 0.00 -6.16 8.65
CA MET A 360 -0.05 -7.62 8.70
C MET A 360 1.36 -8.11 9.02
N GLY A 361 1.48 -9.08 9.92
CA GLY A 361 2.78 -9.62 10.30
C GLY A 361 3.15 -9.29 11.74
N SER A 362 4.41 -9.51 12.09
CA SER A 362 4.89 -9.45 13.47
C SER A 362 6.09 -8.52 13.58
N GLU A 363 6.33 -8.01 14.79
CA GLU A 363 7.53 -7.26 15.15
C GLU A 363 7.73 -5.93 14.40
N HIS A 364 6.69 -5.40 13.75
CA HIS A 364 6.72 -4.05 13.19
C HIS A 364 6.78 -3.01 14.31
N LYS A 365 7.42 -1.87 14.05
CA LYS A 365 7.45 -0.74 14.97
C LYS A 365 6.82 0.47 14.31
N VAL A 366 5.82 1.05 14.94
CA VAL A 366 5.17 2.30 14.52
C VAL A 366 5.33 3.28 15.66
N THR A 367 6.27 4.21 15.57
CA THR A 367 6.55 5.13 16.68
C THR A 367 6.66 6.58 16.23
N ASP A 368 6.29 7.50 17.12
CA ASP A 368 6.57 8.93 16.94
C ASP A 368 5.94 9.54 15.66
N ASN A 369 4.90 8.90 15.08
CA ASN A 369 4.21 9.42 13.90
C ASN A 369 3.09 10.39 14.30
N GLN A 370 2.79 11.35 13.41
CA GLN A 370 1.59 12.18 13.49
C GLN A 370 0.56 11.65 12.51
N ILE A 371 -0.60 11.25 13.03
CA ILE A 371 -1.67 10.64 12.24
C ILE A 371 -2.94 11.45 12.46
N SER A 372 -3.45 12.10 11.42
CA SER A 372 -4.65 12.94 11.59
C SER A 372 -5.62 12.92 10.42
N HIS A 373 -6.88 13.31 10.66
CA HIS A 373 -7.90 13.41 9.61
C HIS A 373 -8.00 12.13 8.77
N GLN A 374 -7.95 10.97 9.40
CA GLN A 374 -7.94 9.69 8.71
C GLN A 374 -9.38 9.17 8.55
N ALA A 375 -9.73 8.75 7.33
CA ALA A 375 -11.00 8.09 7.04
C ALA A 375 -10.98 6.61 7.51
N GLY A 376 -10.77 6.39 8.81
CA GLY A 376 -10.63 5.09 9.47
C GLY A 376 -9.83 5.18 10.78
N SER A 377 -9.34 4.04 11.27
CA SER A 377 -8.47 3.94 12.44
C SER A 377 -7.06 4.53 12.17
N GLY A 378 -6.33 4.88 13.24
CA GLY A 378 -4.97 5.39 13.11
C GLY A 378 -4.01 4.29 12.66
N VAL A 379 -3.77 3.32 13.54
CA VAL A 379 -2.99 2.11 13.24
C VAL A 379 -3.88 0.89 13.44
N THR A 380 -3.96 0.03 12.42
CA THR A 380 -4.67 -1.25 12.52
C THR A 380 -3.69 -2.40 12.38
N VAL A 381 -3.77 -3.38 13.29
CA VAL A 381 -3.04 -4.64 13.19
C VAL A 381 -4.03 -5.76 12.94
N THR A 382 -3.81 -6.56 11.91
CA THR A 382 -4.60 -7.76 11.66
C THR A 382 -3.71 -8.99 11.60
N ALA A 383 -4.21 -10.08 12.15
CA ALA A 383 -3.69 -11.40 11.83
C ALA A 383 -4.28 -11.89 10.49
N PHE A 384 -3.67 -12.90 9.86
CA PHE A 384 -4.13 -13.47 8.57
C PHE A 384 -4.03 -15.00 8.56
N PRO A 385 -4.62 -15.72 7.57
CA PRO A 385 -4.71 -17.18 7.62
C PRO A 385 -3.34 -17.90 7.56
N PRO A 386 -3.18 -19.07 8.23
CA PRO A 386 -1.91 -19.81 8.32
C PRO A 386 -1.39 -20.41 7.00
N SER A 387 -2.26 -20.62 6.01
CA SER A 387 -1.87 -21.31 4.77
C SER A 387 -0.93 -20.43 3.94
N GLY A 388 0.38 -20.73 4.01
CA GLY A 388 1.41 -20.13 3.17
C GLY A 388 2.24 -19.01 3.82
N SER A 389 2.34 -18.92 5.15
CA SER A 389 3.09 -17.83 5.82
C SER A 389 3.95 -18.24 7.01
N PHE A 390 5.02 -17.48 7.24
CA PHE A 390 5.83 -17.50 8.46
C PHE A 390 4.94 -17.21 9.69
N ASN A 391 5.16 -17.93 10.80
CA ASN A 391 4.39 -17.83 12.05
C ASN A 391 2.89 -18.15 11.95
N GLN A 392 2.46 -18.99 11.01
CA GLN A 392 1.05 -19.43 10.91
C GLN A 392 0.06 -18.25 10.79
N GLY A 393 0.48 -17.12 10.19
CA GLY A 393 -0.36 -15.93 9.99
C GLY A 393 -0.66 -15.13 11.27
N THR A 394 0.10 -15.36 12.34
CA THR A 394 -0.04 -14.62 13.61
C THR A 394 0.56 -13.22 13.47
N SER A 395 -0.04 -12.24 14.14
CA SER A 395 0.49 -10.89 14.20
C SER A 395 0.72 -10.54 15.66
N ILE A 396 1.98 -10.56 16.08
CA ILE A 396 2.39 -10.38 17.48
C ILE A 396 3.60 -9.46 17.54
N ARG A 397 3.81 -8.87 18.72
CA ARG A 397 4.93 -8.01 19.05
C ARG A 397 5.06 -6.79 18.14
N ASN A 398 3.97 -6.35 17.50
CA ASN A 398 3.99 -5.05 16.84
C ASN A 398 3.88 -3.96 17.91
N LEU A 399 4.82 -3.03 17.90
CA LEU A 399 4.94 -1.96 18.89
C LEU A 399 4.40 -0.67 18.29
N ILE A 400 3.43 -0.05 18.97
CA ILE A 400 2.73 1.15 18.50
C ILE A 400 2.77 2.19 19.62
N GLU A 401 3.85 2.97 19.69
CA GLU A 401 4.18 3.79 20.87
C GLU A 401 4.46 5.23 20.48
N ASN A 402 4.12 6.19 21.35
CA ASN A 402 4.41 7.62 21.17
C ASN A 402 3.83 8.27 19.90
N ASN A 403 2.91 7.62 19.20
CA ASN A 403 2.21 8.23 18.06
C ASN A 403 1.17 9.24 18.57
N ARG A 404 0.96 10.30 17.78
CA ARG A 404 -0.03 11.34 18.05
C ARG A 404 -1.16 11.23 17.05
N PHE A 405 -2.38 11.11 17.56
CA PHE A 405 -3.58 10.94 16.77
C PHE A 405 -4.54 12.13 16.93
N ALA A 406 -5.23 12.50 15.86
CA ALA A 406 -6.27 13.53 15.89
C ALA A 406 -7.31 13.31 14.78
N LYS A 407 -8.59 13.59 15.04
CA LYS A 407 -9.67 13.51 14.02
C LYS A 407 -9.67 12.21 13.21
N LEU A 408 -9.78 11.10 13.91
CA LEU A 408 -9.94 9.78 13.30
C LEU A 408 -11.42 9.41 13.29
N GLU A 409 -11.83 8.65 12.28
CA GLU A 409 -13.16 8.03 12.27
C GLU A 409 -13.18 6.71 13.05
N GLY A 410 -12.02 6.05 13.19
CA GLY A 410 -11.83 4.82 13.96
C GLY A 410 -10.99 5.02 15.23
N LEU A 411 -10.56 3.92 15.84
CA LEU A 411 -9.69 3.95 17.02
C LEU A 411 -8.29 4.44 16.67
N SER A 412 -7.57 5.01 17.64
CA SER A 412 -6.13 5.31 17.47
C SER A 412 -5.32 4.05 17.17
N ILE A 413 -5.61 2.96 17.87
CA ILE A 413 -5.03 1.64 17.65
C ILE A 413 -6.18 0.63 17.63
N ASP A 414 -6.19 -0.23 16.62
CA ASP A 414 -7.28 -1.18 16.37
C ASP A 414 -6.70 -2.57 16.10
N LEU A 415 -7.20 -3.60 16.80
CA LEU A 415 -6.70 -4.97 16.69
C LEU A 415 -7.77 -5.86 16.06
N ASN A 416 -7.70 -5.98 14.74
CA ASN A 416 -8.71 -6.71 13.97
C ASN A 416 -8.52 -8.23 14.06
N THR A 417 -9.64 -8.94 14.07
CA THR A 417 -9.68 -10.40 13.98
C THR A 417 -9.50 -10.91 12.53
N ARG A 418 -9.08 -12.17 12.35
CA ARG A 418 -8.90 -12.87 11.06
C ARG A 418 -10.19 -13.10 10.27
N GLY A 419 -11.36 -12.83 10.87
CA GLY A 419 -12.66 -12.96 10.22
C GLY A 419 -13.10 -11.61 9.65
N HIS A 420 -13.87 -11.64 8.55
CA HIS A 420 -14.32 -10.43 7.86
C HIS A 420 -13.13 -9.66 7.23
N VAL A 421 -12.73 -10.07 6.02
CA VAL A 421 -11.59 -9.51 5.26
C VAL A 421 -12.04 -8.69 4.04
N GLY A 422 -13.31 -8.29 4.01
CA GLY A 422 -13.86 -7.37 3.04
C GLY A 422 -13.29 -5.97 3.26
N VAL A 423 -13.34 -5.14 2.22
CA VAL A 423 -12.79 -3.76 2.29
C VAL A 423 -13.48 -2.95 3.40
N GLN A 424 -14.77 -3.24 3.67
CA GLN A 424 -15.56 -2.61 4.74
C GLN A 424 -15.16 -3.05 6.15
N ASP A 425 -14.58 -4.23 6.30
CA ASP A 425 -14.10 -4.71 7.61
C ASP A 425 -12.82 -3.97 8.04
N PHE A 426 -12.18 -3.26 7.10
CA PHE A 426 -11.10 -2.31 7.37
C PHE A 426 -11.61 -0.86 7.56
N GLN A 427 -12.93 -0.64 7.37
CA GLN A 427 -13.64 0.62 7.65
C GLN A 427 -14.24 0.62 9.05
N THR A 428 -14.82 -0.51 9.43
CA THR A 428 -15.37 -0.77 10.76
C THR A 428 -14.45 -1.75 11.46
N GLY A 429 -13.60 -1.26 12.37
CA GLY A 429 -12.88 -2.13 13.32
C GLY A 429 -13.82 -3.11 14.02
N ASP A 430 -13.27 -4.08 14.74
CA ASP A 430 -14.10 -5.10 15.40
C ASP A 430 -14.97 -4.56 16.58
N GLY A 431 -14.94 -3.24 16.78
CA GLY A 431 -15.67 -2.49 17.79
C GLY A 431 -14.72 -1.92 18.84
N LYS A 432 -15.26 -1.26 19.87
CA LYS A 432 -14.40 -0.73 20.94
C LYS A 432 -14.02 -1.86 21.92
N ASN A 433 -12.74 -2.18 21.99
CA ASN A 433 -12.10 -2.97 23.05
C ASN A 433 -12.78 -4.32 23.36
N PRO A 434 -13.15 -5.15 22.37
CA PRO A 434 -13.84 -6.40 22.68
C PRO A 434 -12.89 -7.36 23.42
N PRO A 435 -13.27 -7.91 24.59
CA PRO A 435 -12.37 -8.71 25.42
C PRO A 435 -11.95 -10.03 24.76
N ARG A 436 -10.65 -10.31 24.68
CA ARG A 436 -10.10 -11.41 23.87
C ARG A 436 -9.58 -12.57 24.73
N THR A 437 -10.50 -13.18 25.47
CA THR A 437 -10.20 -14.13 26.57
C THR A 437 -10.05 -15.60 26.14
N SER A 438 -10.29 -15.95 24.87
CA SER A 438 -10.13 -17.34 24.38
C SER A 438 -8.82 -17.55 23.63
N ALA A 439 -8.27 -18.77 23.70
CA ALA A 439 -7.05 -19.12 22.96
C ALA A 439 -7.19 -18.92 21.44
N ASN A 440 -8.38 -19.22 20.89
CA ASN A 440 -8.66 -18.99 19.48
C ASN A 440 -8.66 -17.49 19.14
N ARG A 441 -9.27 -16.64 19.98
CA ARG A 441 -9.24 -15.18 19.80
C ARG A 441 -7.80 -14.63 19.87
N ARG A 442 -6.95 -15.17 20.74
CA ARG A 442 -5.53 -14.80 20.86
C ARG A 442 -4.70 -15.13 19.63
N LEU A 443 -5.01 -16.23 18.94
CA LEU A 443 -4.34 -16.58 17.68
C LEU A 443 -4.90 -15.79 16.50
N ASP A 444 -6.18 -15.45 16.53
CA ASP A 444 -6.91 -14.91 15.39
C ASP A 444 -7.06 -13.38 15.42
N THR A 445 -6.31 -12.65 16.24
CA THR A 445 -6.38 -11.18 16.32
C THR A 445 -4.99 -10.56 16.22
N GLY A 446 -4.91 -9.32 15.72
CA GLY A 446 -3.71 -8.50 15.84
C GLY A 446 -3.14 -8.45 17.26
N ASN A 447 -1.82 -8.33 17.34
CA ASN A 447 -1.01 -8.31 18.57
C ASN A 447 -1.36 -9.38 19.62
N GLY A 448 -1.61 -10.61 19.18
CA GLY A 448 -1.87 -11.74 20.08
C GLY A 448 -3.09 -11.51 20.97
N ALA A 449 -3.96 -10.59 20.56
CA ALA A 449 -5.16 -10.20 21.28
C ALA A 449 -4.91 -9.72 22.71
N ILE A 450 -3.80 -9.02 22.96
CA ILE A 450 -3.59 -8.31 24.22
C ILE A 450 -4.82 -7.44 24.53
N ASN A 451 -5.34 -7.54 25.75
CA ASN A 451 -6.50 -6.76 26.16
C ASN A 451 -6.09 -5.31 26.44
N SER A 452 -6.97 -4.38 26.12
CA SER A 452 -6.82 -2.97 26.49
C SER A 452 -6.75 -2.83 28.01
N PRO A 453 -6.01 -1.84 28.55
CA PRO A 453 -6.10 -1.50 29.96
C PRO A 453 -7.54 -1.15 30.36
N GLU A 454 -7.89 -1.45 31.60
CA GLU A 454 -9.16 -1.11 32.22
C GLU A 454 -8.92 -0.17 33.39
N PHE A 455 -9.47 1.04 33.34
CA PHE A 455 -9.46 1.93 34.50
C PHE A 455 -10.47 1.45 35.55
N LEU A 456 -10.16 1.64 36.84
CA LEU A 456 -11.08 1.27 37.93
C LEU A 456 -12.34 2.14 37.96
N THR A 457 -12.30 3.32 37.34
CA THR A 457 -13.38 4.29 37.25
C THR A 457 -13.30 5.06 35.93
N GLN A 458 -14.43 5.60 35.48
CA GLN A 458 -14.50 6.52 34.33
C GLN A 458 -14.32 7.99 34.75
N GLU A 459 -14.34 8.28 36.05
CA GLU A 459 -14.18 9.61 36.62
C GLU A 459 -13.04 9.56 37.66
N PHE A 460 -11.96 10.31 37.43
CA PHE A 460 -10.84 10.45 38.37
C PHE A 460 -10.83 11.84 39.00
N LEU A 461 -10.72 11.92 40.32
CA LEU A 461 -10.74 13.21 41.03
C LEU A 461 -9.36 13.87 41.00
N ASN A 462 -9.33 15.14 40.59
CA ASN A 462 -8.21 16.03 40.82
C ASN A 462 -8.31 16.61 42.24
N ILE A 463 -7.35 16.25 43.09
CA ILE A 463 -7.24 16.73 44.47
C ILE A 463 -5.96 17.53 44.58
N ASN A 464 -6.07 18.84 44.80
CA ASN A 464 -4.93 19.76 44.94
C ASN A 464 -3.94 19.69 43.76
N GLY A 465 -4.44 19.61 42.52
CA GLY A 465 -3.62 19.56 41.32
C GLY A 465 -3.02 18.17 41.01
N LYS A 466 -3.38 17.15 41.79
CA LYS A 466 -2.92 15.77 41.61
C LYS A 466 -4.09 14.85 41.30
N THR A 467 -3.92 14.02 40.28
CA THR A 467 -4.92 13.01 39.90
C THR A 467 -4.27 11.63 39.97
N ARG A 468 -4.80 10.76 40.82
CA ARG A 468 -4.34 9.37 40.93
C ARG A 468 -5.14 8.50 39.96
N ILE A 469 -4.43 7.89 39.02
CA ILE A 469 -4.98 6.96 38.03
C ILE A 469 -4.64 5.55 38.48
N ASP A 470 -5.66 4.70 38.61
CA ASP A 470 -5.51 3.30 38.97
C ASP A 470 -6.31 2.44 37.98
N GLY A 471 -5.78 1.26 37.65
CA GLY A 471 -6.39 0.34 36.69
C GLY A 471 -5.79 -1.06 36.72
N THR A 472 -6.28 -1.89 35.81
CA THR A 472 -5.78 -3.23 35.53
C THR A 472 -5.41 -3.39 34.07
N ALA A 473 -4.39 -4.20 33.79
CA ALA A 473 -3.95 -4.55 32.46
C ALA A 473 -3.35 -5.96 32.48
N GLU A 474 -2.94 -6.47 31.31
CA GLU A 474 -2.22 -7.75 31.22
C GLU A 474 -0.94 -7.68 32.10
N PRO A 475 -0.70 -8.65 33.01
CA PRO A 475 0.42 -8.60 33.95
C PRO A 475 1.78 -8.39 33.28
N GLY A 476 2.63 -7.57 33.90
CA GLY A 476 3.98 -7.27 33.39
C GLY A 476 4.04 -6.31 32.19
N SER A 477 2.90 -5.84 31.68
CA SER A 477 2.83 -4.88 30.58
C SER A 477 3.33 -3.49 30.98
N GLN A 478 3.97 -2.79 30.04
CA GLN A 478 4.20 -1.35 30.14
C GLN A 478 2.91 -0.62 29.78
N ILE A 479 2.54 0.39 30.56
CA ILE A 479 1.33 1.17 30.37
C ILE A 479 1.74 2.60 30.00
N GLN A 480 1.26 3.09 28.87
CA GLN A 480 1.37 4.51 28.51
C GLN A 480 0.01 5.16 28.68
N ILE A 481 -0.05 6.22 29.48
CA ILE A 481 -1.25 7.04 29.70
C ILE A 481 -1.19 8.23 28.77
N TYR A 482 -2.27 8.45 28.03
CA TYR A 482 -2.40 9.51 27.04
C TYR A 482 -3.46 10.52 27.46
N GLN A 483 -3.19 11.79 27.18
CA GLN A 483 -4.23 12.80 27.02
C GLN A 483 -5.02 12.47 25.73
N VAL A 484 -6.34 12.59 25.80
CA VAL A 484 -7.25 12.37 24.66
C VAL A 484 -7.76 13.72 24.17
N LYS A 485 -7.68 13.94 22.86
CA LYS A 485 -8.29 15.10 22.18
C LYS A 485 -9.03 14.60 20.94
N GLU A 486 -10.20 15.18 20.67
CA GLU A 486 -11.01 14.83 19.48
C GLU A 486 -11.22 13.31 19.36
N SER A 487 -11.48 12.64 20.49
CA SER A 487 -11.67 11.19 20.60
C SER A 487 -10.45 10.31 20.24
N ALA A 488 -9.25 10.89 20.14
CA ALA A 488 -8.03 10.19 19.77
C ALA A 488 -6.89 10.38 20.79
N LEU A 489 -5.97 9.41 20.87
CA LEU A 489 -4.77 9.48 21.71
C LEU A 489 -3.84 10.59 21.22
N HIS A 490 -3.72 11.69 21.97
CA HIS A 490 -3.01 12.88 21.49
C HIS A 490 -1.55 12.93 21.93
N GLN A 491 -1.30 12.72 23.23
CA GLN A 491 0.04 12.84 23.81
C GLN A 491 0.19 11.93 25.02
N VAL A 492 1.34 11.24 25.11
CA VAL A 492 1.74 10.52 26.34
C VAL A 492 2.00 11.54 27.45
N ILE A 493 1.34 11.36 28.58
CA ILE A 493 1.47 12.20 29.78
C ILE A 493 2.10 11.44 30.96
N ALA A 494 2.09 10.11 30.93
CA ALA A 494 2.85 9.28 31.86
C ALA A 494 3.07 7.87 31.33
N ALA A 495 4.01 7.16 31.95
CA ALA A 495 4.20 5.73 31.79
C ALA A 495 4.31 5.05 33.16
N THR A 496 3.79 3.84 33.27
CA THR A 496 3.89 2.98 34.47
C THR A 496 3.91 1.51 34.04
N LYS A 497 3.97 0.59 35.00
CA LYS A 497 3.99 -0.86 34.72
C LYS A 497 2.89 -1.56 35.50
N ALA A 498 2.25 -2.54 34.86
CA ALA A 498 1.36 -3.47 35.54
C ALA A 498 2.17 -4.46 36.37
N ASP A 499 1.79 -4.64 37.64
CA ASP A 499 2.40 -5.62 38.54
C ASP A 499 2.04 -7.07 38.14
N GLU A 500 2.51 -8.05 38.91
CA GLU A 500 2.24 -9.48 38.67
C GLU A 500 0.76 -9.85 38.78
N LYS A 501 -0.05 -9.01 39.45
CA LYS A 501 -1.49 -9.16 39.56
C LYS A 501 -2.24 -8.33 38.50
N GLY A 502 -1.50 -7.70 37.58
CA GLY A 502 -2.05 -6.85 36.52
C GLY A 502 -2.46 -5.46 36.97
N LYS A 503 -2.20 -5.05 38.22
CA LYS A 503 -2.58 -3.71 38.70
C LYS A 503 -1.55 -2.68 38.30
N PHE A 504 -1.99 -1.50 37.91
CA PHE A 504 -1.13 -0.35 37.68
C PHE A 504 -1.68 0.90 38.35
N ALA A 505 -0.78 1.82 38.69
CA ALA A 505 -1.13 3.13 39.18
C ALA A 505 -0.14 4.19 38.69
N ALA A 506 -0.61 5.42 38.52
CA ALA A 506 0.20 6.60 38.24
C ALA A 506 -0.41 7.83 38.92
N THR A 507 0.42 8.76 39.39
CA THR A 507 -0.04 10.07 39.87
C THR A 507 0.38 11.12 38.87
N LEU A 508 -0.59 11.85 38.34
CA LEU A 508 -0.40 12.87 37.33
C LEU A 508 -0.55 14.25 37.99
N GLU A 509 0.40 15.12 37.72
CA GLU A 509 0.35 16.52 38.12
C GLU A 509 -0.21 17.35 36.96
N GLU A 510 -0.87 18.46 37.28
CA GLU A 510 -1.31 19.48 36.30
C GLU A 510 -2.47 19.10 35.35
N LEU A 511 -3.05 17.90 35.47
CA LEU A 511 -4.28 17.57 34.74
C LEU A 511 -5.45 18.46 35.17
N GLN A 512 -6.11 19.09 34.21
CA GLN A 512 -7.23 20.01 34.48
C GLN A 512 -8.58 19.27 34.48
N PRO A 513 -9.56 19.69 35.32
CA PRO A 513 -10.91 19.18 35.24
C PRO A 513 -11.51 19.31 33.82
N GLY A 514 -12.11 18.22 33.34
CA GLY A 514 -12.66 18.09 31.98
C GLY A 514 -11.67 17.54 30.94
N GLU A 515 -10.40 17.36 31.28
CA GLU A 515 -9.47 16.63 30.41
C GLU A 515 -9.80 15.14 30.38
N MET A 516 -9.69 14.56 29.19
CA MET A 516 -9.92 13.14 28.96
C MET A 516 -8.58 12.41 28.88
N ILE A 517 -8.54 11.21 29.44
CA ILE A 517 -7.37 10.33 29.40
C ILE A 517 -7.75 8.94 28.88
N SER A 518 -6.78 8.24 28.31
CA SER A 518 -6.86 6.82 27.94
C SER A 518 -5.48 6.19 28.15
N ALA A 519 -5.37 4.87 27.99
CA ALA A 519 -4.12 4.17 28.18
C ALA A 519 -3.99 3.02 27.18
N ILE A 520 -2.76 2.67 26.83
CA ILE A 520 -2.43 1.45 26.09
C ILE A 520 -1.51 0.57 26.93
N ALA A 521 -1.56 -0.74 26.72
CA ALA A 521 -0.61 -1.69 27.27
C ALA A 521 0.31 -2.22 26.17
N THR A 522 1.61 -2.28 26.43
CA THR A 522 2.58 -2.99 25.60
C THR A 522 3.15 -4.17 26.38
N HIS A 523 2.97 -5.38 25.86
CA HIS A 523 3.53 -6.61 26.44
C HIS A 523 4.59 -7.23 25.52
N PRO A 524 5.77 -7.64 26.02
CA PRO A 524 6.85 -8.18 25.19
C PRO A 524 6.48 -9.40 24.35
N GLN A 525 5.52 -10.21 24.80
CA GLN A 525 5.07 -11.39 24.06
C GLN A 525 4.04 -11.07 22.98
N TYR A 526 3.23 -10.04 23.18
CA TYR A 526 2.01 -9.80 22.40
C TYR A 526 2.09 -8.56 21.51
N GLY A 527 2.73 -7.49 21.97
CA GLY A 527 2.73 -6.18 21.32
C GLY A 527 1.86 -5.17 22.06
N THR A 528 1.44 -4.13 21.35
CA THR A 528 0.61 -3.04 21.88
C THR A 528 -0.89 -3.31 21.76
N SER A 529 -1.66 -2.96 22.79
CA SER A 529 -3.12 -3.09 22.86
C SER A 529 -3.87 -1.97 22.14
N GLU A 530 -5.17 -2.18 21.98
CA GLU A 530 -6.09 -1.08 21.73
C GLU A 530 -6.13 -0.13 22.95
N PRO A 531 -6.64 1.11 22.79
CA PRO A 531 -6.75 2.07 23.87
C PRO A 531 -7.86 1.72 24.86
N ALA A 532 -7.60 1.89 26.16
CA ALA A 532 -8.61 1.85 27.21
C ALA A 532 -9.80 2.77 26.90
N TYR A 533 -10.98 2.43 27.41
CA TYR A 533 -12.09 3.39 27.44
C TYR A 533 -11.64 4.68 28.11
N SER A 534 -11.97 5.81 27.48
CA SER A 534 -11.53 7.10 28.00
C SER A 534 -12.20 7.41 29.35
N ALA A 535 -11.43 7.94 30.27
CA ALA A 535 -11.89 8.46 31.55
C ALA A 535 -11.72 9.98 31.59
N VAL A 536 -12.53 10.65 32.41
CA VAL A 536 -12.49 12.10 32.59
C VAL A 536 -11.89 12.48 33.94
N VAL A 537 -11.12 13.56 33.96
CA VAL A 537 -10.64 14.21 35.18
C VAL A 537 -11.74 15.12 35.72
N MET A 538 -12.13 14.92 36.97
CA MET A 538 -13.19 15.65 37.66
C MET A 538 -12.61 16.55 38.74
N SER A 539 -13.25 17.70 38.98
CA SER A 539 -12.92 18.57 40.10
C SER A 539 -13.49 18.04 41.41
N THR A 540 -12.95 18.42 42.55
CA THR A 540 -13.64 18.27 43.85
C THR A 540 -14.61 19.41 44.15
N ASN A 541 -14.54 20.51 43.40
CA ASN A 541 -15.47 21.64 43.51
C ASN A 541 -16.80 21.29 42.80
N PRO A 542 -17.96 21.32 43.50
CA PRO A 542 -19.26 20.99 42.93
C PRO A 542 -19.68 21.83 41.71
N GLU A 543 -19.35 23.12 41.68
CA GLU A 543 -19.68 24.01 40.56
C GLU A 543 -18.89 23.62 39.32
N THR A 544 -17.57 23.44 39.47
CA THR A 544 -16.69 22.99 38.38
C THR A 544 -17.08 21.59 37.88
N MET A 545 -17.44 20.67 38.77
CA MET A 545 -17.94 19.35 38.37
C MET A 545 -19.19 19.46 37.50
N THR A 546 -20.13 20.32 37.88
CA THR A 546 -21.37 20.53 37.12
C THR A 546 -21.06 21.10 35.73
N GLN A 547 -20.16 22.07 35.65
CA GLN A 547 -19.70 22.64 34.38
C GLN A 547 -19.03 21.60 33.47
N VAL A 548 -18.16 20.75 34.03
CA VAL A 548 -17.50 19.66 33.29
C VAL A 548 -18.55 18.69 32.75
N ARG A 549 -19.52 18.24 33.56
CA ARG A 549 -20.58 17.33 33.10
C ARG A 549 -21.42 17.93 31.98
N GLN A 550 -21.83 19.19 32.11
CA GLN A 550 -22.56 19.91 31.07
C GLN A 550 -21.75 19.99 29.77
N LYS A 551 -20.45 20.31 29.85
CA LYS A 551 -19.55 20.34 28.68
C LYS A 551 -19.45 18.98 28.00
N LEU A 552 -19.30 17.89 28.77
CA LEU A 552 -19.23 16.53 28.22
C LEU A 552 -20.55 16.11 27.55
N GLU A 553 -21.70 16.50 28.10
CA GLU A 553 -23.00 16.26 27.45
C GLU A 553 -23.15 17.04 26.13
N LEU A 554 -22.70 18.29 26.10
CA LEU A 554 -22.64 19.10 24.87
C LEU A 554 -21.72 18.47 23.81
N GLU A 555 -20.58 17.94 24.23
CA GLU A 555 -19.62 17.27 23.34
C GLU A 555 -20.12 15.89 22.85
N LYS A 556 -20.86 15.14 23.67
CA LYS A 556 -21.54 13.89 23.24
C LYS A 556 -22.56 14.11 22.12
N ASN A 557 -23.18 15.29 22.08
CA ASN A 557 -24.20 15.66 21.09
C ASN A 557 -23.63 16.38 19.86
N ARG A 558 -22.31 16.64 19.80
CA ARG A 558 -21.67 17.13 18.59
C ARG A 558 -21.41 15.94 17.66
N ASP A 559 -22.11 15.93 16.53
CA ASP A 559 -21.85 15.02 15.41
C ASP A 559 -20.35 15.01 15.08
N VAL A 560 -19.73 13.85 15.21
CA VAL A 560 -18.28 13.69 15.03
C VAL A 560 -18.00 13.55 13.53
N LEU A 561 -17.51 14.65 12.96
CA LEU A 561 -16.65 14.74 11.77
C LEU A 561 -17.26 14.24 10.45
N THR A 562 -17.98 15.10 9.75
CA THR A 562 -18.07 15.05 8.28
C THR A 562 -16.74 15.53 7.69
N GLN A 563 -15.88 14.63 7.22
CA GLN A 563 -14.83 15.03 6.29
C GLN A 563 -15.48 15.57 5.00
N PRO A 564 -14.98 16.69 4.42
CA PRO A 564 -15.36 17.06 3.07
C PRO A 564 -14.96 15.92 2.13
N SER A 565 -15.94 15.23 1.57
CA SER A 565 -15.70 14.22 0.54
C SER A 565 -15.37 14.94 -0.77
N GLY A 566 -14.23 14.61 -1.39
CA GLY A 566 -13.97 14.91 -2.81
C GLY A 566 -12.73 15.74 -3.10
N GLU A 567 -12.50 16.86 -2.41
CA GLU A 567 -11.38 17.76 -2.71
C GLU A 567 -10.04 17.26 -2.14
N ILE A 568 -8.95 17.40 -2.91
CA ILE A 568 -7.59 17.12 -2.43
C ILE A 568 -7.23 18.24 -1.46
N PRO A 569 -7.05 17.98 -0.15
CA PRO A 569 -6.59 19.02 0.76
C PRO A 569 -5.20 19.50 0.32
N ASN A 570 -4.93 20.79 0.50
CA ASN A 570 -3.61 21.32 0.22
C ASN A 570 -2.62 20.80 1.28
N CYS A 571 -1.91 19.74 0.93
CA CYS A 571 -1.05 18.97 1.82
C CYS A 571 0.33 19.61 2.02
N THR A 572 0.75 20.47 1.10
CA THR A 572 2.03 21.18 1.12
C THR A 572 1.79 22.64 1.44
N THR A 573 2.78 23.32 2.05
CA THR A 573 2.67 24.76 2.29
C THR A 573 2.33 25.49 0.99
N PRO A 574 1.46 26.52 1.03
CA PRO A 574 1.04 27.20 -0.19
C PRO A 574 2.27 27.74 -0.92
N LYS A 575 2.26 27.61 -2.25
CA LYS A 575 3.05 28.49 -3.12
C LYS A 575 2.82 29.93 -2.63
N PRO A 576 3.86 30.77 -2.44
CA PRO A 576 3.68 32.19 -2.18
C PRO A 576 2.65 32.71 -3.17
N PRO A 577 1.65 33.50 -2.75
CA PRO A 577 0.61 33.96 -3.64
C PRO A 577 1.28 34.54 -4.88
N ALA A 578 0.94 33.99 -6.05
CA ALA A 578 1.37 34.56 -7.31
C ALA A 578 1.01 36.05 -7.27
N PRO A 579 1.86 36.96 -7.81
CA PRO A 579 1.49 38.36 -7.93
C PRO A 579 0.10 38.45 -8.54
N THR A 580 -0.78 39.16 -7.83
CA THR A 580 -2.22 39.22 -8.08
C THR A 580 -2.51 39.33 -9.57
N PRO A 581 -3.07 38.28 -10.22
CA PRO A 581 -3.66 38.45 -11.53
C PRO A 581 -4.81 39.44 -11.40
N GLU A 582 -4.95 40.32 -12.39
CA GLU A 582 -6.08 41.24 -12.54
C GLU A 582 -7.40 40.53 -12.22
N PRO A 583 -8.34 41.16 -11.46
CA PRO A 583 -9.49 40.46 -10.90
C PRO A 583 -10.33 39.78 -11.98
N GLU A 584 -10.23 38.46 -12.06
CA GLU A 584 -11.18 37.63 -12.77
C GLU A 584 -12.54 37.68 -12.07
N PRO A 585 -13.64 37.61 -12.83
CA PRO A 585 -14.99 37.68 -12.29
C PRO A 585 -15.25 36.59 -11.24
N PRO A 586 -16.16 36.84 -10.27
CA PRO A 586 -16.36 35.98 -9.12
C PRO A 586 -16.71 34.55 -9.54
N VAL A 587 -15.92 33.60 -9.04
CA VAL A 587 -16.17 32.16 -9.18
C VAL A 587 -17.49 31.84 -8.46
N PRO A 588 -18.44 31.15 -9.13
CA PRO A 588 -19.70 30.76 -8.50
C PRO A 588 -19.46 29.78 -7.33
N PRO A 589 -20.36 29.76 -6.32
CA PRO A 589 -20.23 28.88 -5.17
C PRO A 589 -20.16 27.41 -5.60
N THR A 590 -19.27 26.65 -4.97
CA THR A 590 -19.11 25.21 -5.18
C THR A 590 -20.45 24.51 -4.89
N PRO A 591 -20.99 23.71 -5.84
CA PRO A 591 -22.27 23.06 -5.65
C PRO A 591 -22.20 22.03 -4.52
N GLU A 592 -23.24 21.98 -3.69
CA GLU A 592 -23.42 20.94 -2.67
C GLU A 592 -23.36 19.53 -3.31
N PRO A 593 -22.80 18.53 -2.62
CA PRO A 593 -22.72 17.17 -3.14
C PRO A 593 -24.12 16.64 -3.45
N ILE A 594 -24.28 16.04 -4.63
CA ILE A 594 -25.56 15.48 -5.04
C ILE A 594 -25.86 14.26 -4.17
N ARG A 595 -26.96 14.32 -3.41
CA ARG A 595 -27.45 13.22 -2.58
C ARG A 595 -28.38 12.32 -3.38
N LEU A 596 -28.02 11.06 -3.58
CA LEU A 596 -28.82 10.08 -4.31
C LEU A 596 -29.32 8.98 -3.38
N ARG A 597 -30.62 8.73 -3.39
CA ARG A 597 -31.22 7.58 -2.72
C ARG A 597 -31.39 6.42 -3.68
N VAL A 598 -30.77 5.28 -3.39
CA VAL A 598 -30.72 4.14 -4.32
C VAL A 598 -30.99 2.83 -3.59
N PRO A 599 -31.84 1.94 -4.15
CA PRO A 599 -32.01 0.59 -3.62
C PRO A 599 -30.71 -0.20 -3.57
N ASN A 600 -30.50 -0.96 -2.49
CA ASN A 600 -29.27 -1.74 -2.29
C ASN A 600 -29.42 -3.26 -2.52
N ASN A 601 -30.62 -3.76 -2.81
CA ASN A 601 -30.87 -5.19 -2.95
C ASN A 601 -32.05 -5.53 -3.86
N ILE A 602 -32.10 -6.79 -4.30
CA ILE A 602 -33.28 -7.45 -4.87
C ILE A 602 -33.44 -8.87 -4.31
N HIS A 603 -34.65 -9.41 -4.30
CA HIS A 603 -34.99 -10.72 -3.73
C HIS A 603 -35.38 -11.76 -4.78
N TYR A 604 -35.30 -13.05 -4.40
CA TYR A 604 -35.61 -14.18 -5.27
C TYR A 604 -36.57 -15.17 -4.60
N ALA A 605 -37.42 -15.81 -5.41
CA ALA A 605 -38.21 -16.96 -4.97
C ALA A 605 -37.33 -18.16 -4.60
N LEU A 606 -37.90 -19.08 -3.82
CA LEU A 606 -37.25 -20.34 -3.43
C LEU A 606 -36.78 -21.09 -4.68
N ASP A 607 -35.49 -21.45 -4.68
CA ASP A 607 -34.85 -22.24 -5.73
C ASP A 607 -34.87 -21.58 -7.14
N LYS A 608 -35.09 -20.27 -7.21
CA LYS A 608 -35.12 -19.51 -8.47
C LYS A 608 -33.97 -18.52 -8.56
N ASP A 609 -33.54 -18.25 -9.79
CA ASP A 609 -32.53 -17.28 -10.18
C ASP A 609 -33.03 -16.27 -11.23
N PHE A 610 -34.27 -16.37 -11.69
CA PHE A 610 -34.86 -15.40 -12.61
C PHE A 610 -35.22 -14.09 -11.88
N ILE A 611 -35.11 -12.96 -12.59
CA ILE A 611 -35.52 -11.65 -12.10
C ILE A 611 -37.05 -11.56 -12.19
N SER A 612 -37.72 -11.38 -11.05
CA SER A 612 -39.18 -11.17 -11.02
C SER A 612 -39.55 -9.81 -11.61
N ALA A 613 -40.80 -9.61 -11.98
CA ALA A 613 -41.27 -8.30 -12.45
C ALA A 613 -41.09 -7.20 -11.38
N ALA A 614 -41.24 -7.53 -10.10
CA ALA A 614 -41.00 -6.60 -8.99
C ALA A 614 -39.51 -6.26 -8.85
N SER A 615 -38.64 -7.26 -8.87
CA SER A 615 -37.18 -7.08 -8.81
C SER A 615 -36.65 -6.30 -10.01
N GLY A 616 -37.25 -6.48 -11.20
CA GLY A 616 -36.94 -5.69 -12.39
C GLY A 616 -37.22 -4.20 -12.21
N LYS A 617 -38.32 -3.83 -11.53
CA LYS A 617 -38.62 -2.43 -11.20
C LYS A 617 -37.59 -1.83 -10.24
N VAL A 618 -37.10 -2.61 -9.28
CA VAL A 618 -36.02 -2.18 -8.38
C VAL A 618 -34.72 -1.99 -9.17
N LEU A 619 -34.35 -2.94 -10.03
CA LEU A 619 -33.18 -2.81 -10.91
C LEU A 619 -33.28 -1.61 -11.85
N ASP A 620 -34.47 -1.27 -12.35
CA ASP A 620 -34.66 -0.08 -13.19
C ASP A 620 -34.36 1.23 -12.45
N LYS A 621 -34.62 1.31 -11.13
CA LYS A 621 -34.18 2.44 -10.29
C LYS A 621 -32.65 2.55 -10.26
N ILE A 622 -31.95 1.41 -10.18
CA ILE A 622 -30.48 1.36 -10.21
C ILE A 622 -29.93 1.71 -11.60
N VAL A 623 -30.58 1.25 -12.68
CA VAL A 623 -30.23 1.62 -14.07
C VAL A 623 -30.24 3.13 -14.24
N ALA A 624 -31.29 3.81 -13.76
CA ALA A 624 -31.41 5.26 -13.88
C ALA A 624 -30.20 5.97 -13.26
N VAL A 625 -29.76 5.53 -12.08
CA VAL A 625 -28.57 6.07 -11.39
C VAL A 625 -27.30 5.78 -12.17
N LEU A 626 -27.09 4.54 -12.62
CA LEU A 626 -25.87 4.16 -13.32
C LEU A 626 -25.76 4.81 -14.71
N GLN A 627 -26.88 5.12 -15.36
CA GLN A 627 -26.91 5.90 -16.60
C GLN A 627 -26.61 7.39 -16.34
N GLN A 628 -27.21 7.96 -15.30
CA GLN A 628 -26.98 9.35 -14.93
C GLN A 628 -25.53 9.61 -14.48
N TYR A 629 -24.91 8.63 -13.84
CA TYR A 629 -23.56 8.75 -13.29
C TYR A 629 -22.65 7.65 -13.84
N PRO A 630 -22.02 7.87 -15.01
CA PRO A 630 -21.26 6.85 -15.72
C PRO A 630 -19.96 6.42 -15.02
N THR A 631 -19.47 7.18 -14.03
CA THR A 631 -18.29 6.83 -13.23
C THR A 631 -18.56 5.78 -12.18
N ILE A 632 -19.81 5.66 -11.71
CA ILE A 632 -20.16 4.68 -10.67
C ILE A 632 -19.92 3.27 -11.19
N VAL A 633 -19.18 2.46 -10.44
CA VAL A 633 -19.05 1.02 -10.68
C VAL A 633 -19.74 0.25 -9.54
N ILE A 634 -20.28 -0.93 -9.82
CA ILE A 634 -21.02 -1.73 -8.83
C ILE A 634 -20.50 -3.16 -8.70
N GLU A 635 -20.65 -3.73 -7.53
CA GLU A 635 -20.47 -5.17 -7.28
C GLU A 635 -21.81 -5.80 -6.88
N LEU A 636 -22.18 -6.87 -7.58
CA LEU A 636 -23.42 -7.62 -7.36
C LEU A 636 -23.09 -8.89 -6.57
N GLN A 637 -23.57 -8.95 -5.33
CA GLN A 637 -23.28 -10.04 -4.39
C GLN A 637 -24.48 -10.97 -4.28
N GLY A 638 -24.34 -12.23 -4.69
CA GLY A 638 -25.42 -13.22 -4.63
C GLY A 638 -25.45 -14.02 -3.33
N HIS A 639 -26.66 -14.22 -2.79
CA HIS A 639 -26.92 -14.95 -1.55
C HIS A 639 -28.08 -15.96 -1.71
N THR A 640 -28.06 -17.00 -0.88
CA THR A 640 -29.12 -18.01 -0.76
C THR A 640 -29.57 -18.17 0.69
N ASP A 641 -30.67 -18.91 0.90
CA ASP A 641 -30.98 -19.44 2.23
C ASP A 641 -30.18 -20.73 2.52
N ALA A 642 -30.23 -21.22 3.76
CA ALA A 642 -29.34 -22.27 4.26
C ALA A 642 -29.88 -23.70 4.08
N ARG A 643 -30.87 -23.91 3.20
CA ARG A 643 -31.60 -25.20 3.12
C ARG A 643 -30.98 -26.22 2.15
N ALA A 644 -30.02 -25.81 1.33
CA ALA A 644 -29.36 -26.67 0.35
C ALA A 644 -27.87 -26.81 0.66
N SER A 645 -27.14 -27.63 -0.11
CA SER A 645 -25.70 -27.79 0.10
C SER A 645 -24.93 -26.51 -0.25
N ASP A 646 -23.83 -26.22 0.45
CA ASP A 646 -22.97 -25.05 0.18
C ASP A 646 -22.56 -24.96 -1.30
N ALA A 647 -22.23 -26.09 -1.95
CA ALA A 647 -21.87 -26.12 -3.36
C ALA A 647 -23.03 -25.69 -4.28
N TYR A 648 -24.23 -26.20 -4.02
CA TYR A 648 -25.44 -25.82 -4.74
C TYR A 648 -25.78 -24.34 -4.51
N ASN A 649 -25.73 -23.91 -3.25
CA ASN A 649 -26.05 -22.56 -2.84
C ASN A 649 -25.08 -21.52 -3.43
N LYS A 650 -23.80 -21.86 -3.55
CA LYS A 650 -22.79 -21.03 -4.22
C LYS A 650 -23.04 -20.92 -5.73
N ASP A 651 -23.44 -21.99 -6.41
CA ASP A 651 -23.82 -21.92 -7.83
C ASP A 651 -25.09 -21.07 -8.03
N LEU A 652 -26.13 -21.32 -7.22
CA LEU A 652 -27.40 -20.59 -7.29
C LEU A 652 -27.21 -19.09 -7.03
N ALA A 653 -26.43 -18.71 -6.02
CA ALA A 653 -26.06 -17.32 -5.76
C ALA A 653 -25.30 -16.67 -6.93
N PHE A 654 -24.39 -17.41 -7.57
CA PHE A 654 -23.67 -16.92 -8.74
C PHE A 654 -24.61 -16.66 -9.91
N ARG A 655 -25.52 -17.60 -10.19
CA ARG A 655 -26.53 -17.43 -11.24
C ARG A 655 -27.44 -16.22 -11.00
N ARG A 656 -27.85 -15.98 -9.76
CA ARG A 656 -28.61 -14.77 -9.35
C ARG A 656 -27.85 -13.48 -9.65
N ALA A 657 -26.61 -13.36 -9.15
CA ALA A 657 -25.79 -12.17 -9.39
C ALA A 657 -25.53 -11.96 -10.90
N ARG A 658 -25.29 -13.04 -11.64
CA ARG A 658 -25.12 -13.00 -13.10
C ARG A 658 -26.40 -12.56 -13.83
N ASN A 659 -27.57 -13.01 -13.41
CA ASN A 659 -28.84 -12.61 -14.02
C ASN A 659 -29.17 -11.14 -13.74
N ALA A 660 -28.87 -10.64 -12.54
CA ALA A 660 -28.94 -9.20 -12.23
C ALA A 660 -27.99 -8.39 -13.13
N ARG A 661 -26.73 -8.83 -13.28
CA ARG A 661 -25.75 -8.20 -14.19
C ARG A 661 -26.27 -8.17 -15.63
N ASN A 662 -26.75 -9.30 -16.13
CA ASN A 662 -27.26 -9.41 -17.50
C ASN A 662 -28.49 -8.51 -17.72
N TYR A 663 -29.34 -8.34 -16.71
CA TYR A 663 -30.45 -7.39 -16.76
C TYR A 663 -29.94 -5.95 -16.94
N LEU A 664 -28.95 -5.54 -16.15
CA LEU A 664 -28.33 -4.20 -16.24
C LEU A 664 -27.60 -3.98 -17.58
N ILE A 665 -26.90 -4.99 -18.10
CA ILE A 665 -26.26 -4.94 -19.43
C ILE A 665 -27.32 -4.72 -20.52
N LYS A 666 -28.44 -5.47 -20.47
CA LYS A 666 -29.55 -5.30 -21.43
C LYS A 666 -30.16 -3.90 -21.38
N LYS A 667 -30.03 -3.21 -20.25
CA LYS A 667 -30.48 -1.83 -20.02
C LYS A 667 -29.40 -0.77 -20.34
N GLY A 668 -28.27 -1.19 -20.94
CA GLY A 668 -27.24 -0.29 -21.46
C GLY A 668 -26.12 0.04 -20.47
N ILE A 669 -26.00 -0.67 -19.34
CA ILE A 669 -24.87 -0.49 -18.43
C ILE A 669 -23.67 -1.32 -18.92
N ALA A 670 -22.53 -0.66 -19.09
CA ALA A 670 -21.33 -1.29 -19.63
C ALA A 670 -20.83 -2.44 -18.72
N PRO A 671 -20.51 -3.64 -19.27
CA PRO A 671 -20.14 -4.83 -18.49
C PRO A 671 -18.95 -4.65 -17.55
N GLU A 672 -18.01 -3.77 -17.88
CA GLU A 672 -16.81 -3.40 -17.12
C GLU A 672 -17.10 -2.60 -15.84
N ARG A 673 -18.28 -1.98 -15.77
CA ARG A 673 -18.75 -1.24 -14.58
C ARG A 673 -19.36 -2.15 -13.51
N MET A 674 -19.34 -3.47 -13.73
CA MET A 674 -20.08 -4.43 -12.91
C MET A 674 -19.25 -5.70 -12.64
N THR A 675 -18.96 -5.97 -11.38
CA THR A 675 -18.41 -7.25 -10.92
C THR A 675 -19.48 -8.10 -10.24
N ILE A 676 -19.29 -9.42 -10.21
CA ILE A 676 -20.19 -10.36 -9.52
C ILE A 676 -19.42 -11.14 -8.46
N ARG A 677 -20.02 -11.34 -7.29
CA ARG A 677 -19.54 -12.28 -6.27
C ARG A 677 -20.67 -13.21 -5.85
N SER A 678 -20.30 -14.42 -5.43
CA SER A 678 -21.23 -15.41 -4.90
C SER A 678 -20.81 -15.82 -3.50
N PHE A 679 -21.73 -15.64 -2.55
CA PHE A 679 -21.54 -16.04 -1.15
C PHE A 679 -22.37 -17.27 -0.76
N GLY A 680 -23.34 -17.68 -1.58
CA GLY A 680 -24.26 -18.75 -1.24
C GLY A 680 -24.94 -18.50 0.11
N GLU A 681 -24.94 -19.50 0.98
CA GLU A 681 -25.52 -19.42 2.33
C GLU A 681 -24.56 -18.84 3.39
N ARG A 682 -23.31 -18.52 3.02
CA ARG A 682 -22.26 -18.14 3.98
C ARG A 682 -22.45 -16.74 4.59
N LYS A 683 -23.38 -15.96 4.05
CA LYS A 683 -23.70 -14.58 4.45
C LYS A 683 -25.23 -14.39 4.50
N LEU A 684 -25.87 -15.07 5.43
CA LEU A 684 -27.30 -14.92 5.70
C LEU A 684 -27.60 -13.53 6.29
N LYS A 685 -28.69 -12.91 5.83
CA LYS A 685 -29.23 -11.65 6.39
C LYS A 685 -30.00 -11.91 7.69
N THR A 686 -30.63 -13.09 7.79
CA THR A 686 -31.46 -13.50 8.92
C THR A 686 -31.16 -14.95 9.30
N PRO A 687 -31.50 -15.39 10.54
CA PRO A 687 -31.25 -16.77 11.00
C PRO A 687 -31.87 -17.87 10.14
N GLY A 688 -32.90 -17.57 9.34
CA GLY A 688 -33.53 -18.54 8.43
C GLY A 688 -34.42 -19.53 9.17
N ARG A 689 -35.17 -19.09 10.18
CA ARG A 689 -36.07 -19.93 10.98
C ARG A 689 -37.53 -19.90 10.50
N SER A 690 -37.85 -18.98 9.60
CA SER A 690 -39.18 -18.80 9.05
C SER A 690 -39.15 -18.61 7.54
N ARG A 691 -40.29 -18.80 6.89
CA ARG A 691 -40.48 -18.60 5.45
C ARG A 691 -40.10 -17.19 4.99
N VAL A 692 -40.39 -16.20 5.84
CA VAL A 692 -40.08 -14.79 5.64
C VAL A 692 -38.57 -14.55 5.75
N GLU A 693 -37.93 -15.09 6.79
CA GLU A 693 -36.47 -15.03 6.94
C GLU A 693 -35.71 -15.69 5.78
N HIS A 694 -36.19 -16.84 5.29
CA HIS A 694 -35.63 -17.44 4.08
C HIS A 694 -35.78 -16.52 2.87
N ALA A 695 -36.90 -15.83 2.71
CA ALA A 695 -37.08 -14.86 1.63
C ALA A 695 -36.08 -13.70 1.71
N TYR A 696 -35.80 -13.20 2.91
CA TYR A 696 -34.77 -12.18 3.14
C TYR A 696 -33.35 -12.65 2.81
N ASN A 697 -33.05 -13.94 3.02
CA ASN A 697 -31.74 -14.48 2.71
C ASN A 697 -31.50 -14.67 1.20
N ARG A 698 -32.56 -14.95 0.43
CA ARG A 698 -32.50 -15.12 -1.03
C ARG A 698 -32.46 -13.77 -1.73
N ARG A 699 -31.27 -13.18 -1.84
CA ARG A 699 -31.09 -11.83 -2.40
C ARG A 699 -29.84 -11.68 -3.24
N VAL A 700 -29.80 -10.58 -3.99
CA VAL A 700 -28.57 -9.97 -4.49
C VAL A 700 -28.43 -8.61 -3.83
N GLU A 701 -27.29 -8.35 -3.19
CA GLU A 701 -26.89 -7.03 -2.67
C GLU A 701 -26.02 -6.30 -3.69
N ILE A 702 -26.10 -4.97 -3.68
CA ILE A 702 -25.48 -4.10 -4.65
C ILE A 702 -24.60 -3.11 -3.92
N MET A 703 -23.30 -3.21 -4.15
CA MET A 703 -22.30 -2.31 -3.60
C MET A 703 -21.92 -1.28 -4.66
N PHE A 704 -21.88 0.00 -4.31
CA PHE A 704 -21.53 1.10 -5.20
C PHE A 704 -20.09 1.60 -4.91
N PHE A 705 -19.32 1.90 -5.95
CA PHE A 705 -17.94 2.40 -5.87
C PHE A 705 -17.71 3.52 -6.90
N ASP A 706 -16.62 4.30 -6.74
CA ASP A 706 -16.25 5.48 -7.56
C ASP A 706 -17.34 6.59 -7.60
N ILE A 707 -17.62 7.16 -6.42
CA ILE A 707 -18.68 8.15 -6.17
C ILE A 707 -18.19 9.61 -6.19
N ARG A 708 -17.16 9.94 -6.97
CA ARG A 708 -16.55 11.29 -7.01
C ARG A 708 -17.61 12.41 -7.06
N GLY A 709 -17.77 13.14 -5.95
CA GLY A 709 -18.71 14.27 -5.83
C GLY A 709 -20.18 13.92 -5.53
N ILE A 710 -20.50 12.66 -5.20
CA ILE A 710 -21.87 12.17 -4.99
C ILE A 710 -21.95 11.45 -3.64
N GLU A 711 -22.92 11.82 -2.82
CA GLU A 711 -23.28 11.10 -1.61
C GLU A 711 -24.40 10.10 -1.93
N ILE A 712 -24.11 8.79 -1.91
CA ILE A 712 -25.13 7.75 -2.11
C ILE A 712 -25.68 7.32 -0.75
N ILE A 713 -26.97 7.56 -0.55
CA ILE A 713 -27.76 7.06 0.57
C ILE A 713 -28.42 5.76 0.12
N LEU A 714 -28.05 4.64 0.76
CA LEU A 714 -28.57 3.33 0.41
C LEU A 714 -29.90 3.08 1.11
N ASP A 715 -30.95 2.90 0.32
CA ASP A 715 -32.27 2.53 0.84
C ASP A 715 -32.39 1.00 0.86
N SER A 716 -32.53 0.45 2.07
CA SER A 716 -32.94 -0.95 2.21
C SER A 716 -34.40 -1.07 1.80
N GLN A 717 -34.70 -1.94 0.84
CA GLN A 717 -36.04 -2.13 0.32
C GLN A 717 -36.44 -3.61 0.32
N ASP A 718 -37.74 -3.84 0.53
CA ASP A 718 -38.36 -5.17 0.57
C ASP A 718 -39.58 -5.27 -0.37
N GLU A 719 -39.74 -4.31 -1.29
CA GLU A 719 -40.89 -4.19 -2.21
C GLU A 719 -41.00 -5.41 -3.14
N ASP A 720 -39.89 -6.12 -3.37
CA ASP A 720 -39.80 -7.29 -4.24
C ASP A 720 -39.63 -8.62 -3.46
N LEU A 721 -39.88 -8.62 -2.15
CA LEU A 721 -39.74 -9.81 -1.31
C LEU A 721 -40.70 -10.94 -1.74
N GLN A 722 -40.14 -12.11 -2.04
CA GLN A 722 -40.88 -13.27 -2.56
C GLN A 722 -40.96 -14.37 -1.51
N ILE A 723 -42.05 -14.37 -0.73
CA ILE A 723 -42.34 -15.38 0.29
C ILE A 723 -42.95 -16.61 -0.38
N GLU A 724 -42.47 -17.80 -0.01
CA GLU A 724 -43.01 -19.08 -0.48
C GLU A 724 -44.47 -19.26 0.02
N LYS A 725 -45.34 -19.86 -0.81
CA LYS A 725 -46.79 -20.04 -0.53
C LYS A 725 -47.10 -21.28 0.28
#